data_AF-A0A5C4Y987-F1
#
_entry.id   AF-A0A5C4Y987-F1
#
_cell.length_a   1.000
_cell.length_b   1.000
_cell.length_c   1.000
_cell.angle_alpha   90.00
_cell.angle_beta   90.00
_cell.angle_gamma   90.00
#
_symmetry.space_group_name_H-M   'P 1'
#
loop_
_entity.id
_entity.type
_entity.pdbx_description
1 polymer ?
#
loop_
_entity_poly.entity_id
_entity_poly.type
_entity_poly.pdbx_seq_one_letter_code
_entity_poly.pdbx_strand_id
1 'polypeptide(L)'
;MINITAKHDGQIKIIQKIPGLSLAKLEGRNGIGKSLAVKILQLATGDNPYETDLSSWGTLKHHMSEVKVEFTELRGGHSITWTTNTRDWPAKPDQLDRSSWIGSYEINSAPATLDDVRKIVGIRRQAGDQTLSEIISTLINEDSEKISLLEKKIDERVSNLSKKFDALISSLLKMSFTPLETSRDLIRNSEKVKKDLEADLEKSVFKLGFLNTSINNLILLNNIDKELPHLLLEISDNDKKLIDLRSAITSNQQTMRDLQSKVTEEKRLLNDLARLRKKLDERMDSETETNARIEQLLTTMGLSGANKSRLEHIIIQTREKIAGLQTRLSALDLTPQVILLINRVIEPMKSPQFRGVLSEIAMSVNNESLNFLEIRTQLSDRRDFLLEQPERDDVSSINGEIDIQNKVLKNLTIIKGLFAELSGIKTQILKESTRSQNIINKLTPNTVEKYQLLESQMAILSTQRDAALAARTKAQVQIDQLKGFGDRDDLIKAVEDAEEVLGDRNTWLSQQHTLQIAVESLNDTKEQLESKLSTLKLDEQKYHELLKNEFTSLSSNFPWILPILDLNTSDTIDSLDQKRFQRTCTNIITRLQKSNDSIEDMRRSTRNINGILNTIAAHVQQQRGGFADVQSGERTGAFDYFVKYYETEFSKNFENQSIRKALFDNGTFKRLDLENLTIIYDDVNKARFAKPLAAFSSGERAFAYTLSSLETLKFDNVENRIIVLDEFGAFIEYDRYQELAKFLQEKIVDKIATQVIIILPISENYHQQLTFADGDEKQRLTGIVKEIDVNGYFVRPLLKE
;
A
#
# COMPACT_ATOMS: atom_id res chain seq x y z
N MET A 1 43.67 -45.96 32.61
CA MET A 1 43.16 -47.27 33.08
C MET A 1 41.62 -47.32 33.05
N ILE A 2 41.00 -48.49 32.89
CA ILE A 2 39.54 -48.70 32.91
C ILE A 2 39.17 -49.73 33.98
N ASN A 3 38.26 -49.38 34.89
CA ASN A 3 37.69 -50.30 35.88
C ASN A 3 36.19 -50.48 35.64
N ILE A 4 35.70 -51.72 35.75
CA ILE A 4 34.29 -52.06 35.61
C ILE A 4 33.86 -52.84 36.84
N THR A 5 32.87 -52.31 37.56
CA THR A 5 32.24 -52.95 38.70
C THR A 5 30.78 -53.19 38.37
N ALA A 6 30.32 -54.44 38.42
CA ALA A 6 28.92 -54.77 38.15
C ALA A 6 28.38 -55.76 39.20
N LYS A 7 27.15 -55.52 39.68
CA LYS A 7 26.39 -56.49 40.46
C LYS A 7 25.64 -57.43 39.50
N HIS A 8 25.96 -58.71 39.54
CA HIS A 8 25.35 -59.74 38.72
C HIS A 8 24.96 -60.98 39.55
N ASP A 9 23.97 -61.75 39.10
CA ASP A 9 23.46 -62.94 39.79
C ASP A 9 24.33 -64.21 39.63
N GLY A 10 25.45 -64.10 38.91
CA GLY A 10 26.41 -65.17 38.68
C GLY A 10 26.21 -65.94 37.37
N GLN A 11 25.11 -65.70 36.64
CA GLN A 11 24.91 -66.26 35.30
C GLN A 11 25.72 -65.53 34.22
N ILE A 12 26.07 -64.27 34.48
CA ILE A 12 26.94 -63.46 33.64
C ILE A 12 28.24 -63.17 34.40
N LYS A 13 29.37 -63.22 33.70
CA LYS A 13 30.69 -62.77 34.18
C LYS A 13 31.13 -61.57 33.37
N ILE A 14 31.98 -60.74 33.97
CA ILE A 14 32.59 -59.57 33.34
C ILE A 14 34.00 -59.35 33.88
N ILE A 15 34.94 -58.98 33.01
CA ILE A 15 36.28 -58.59 33.45
C ILE A 15 36.23 -57.23 34.16
N GLN A 16 37.02 -57.07 35.23
CA GLN A 16 36.90 -55.92 36.11
C GLN A 16 37.89 -54.80 35.81
N LYS A 17 39.01 -55.10 35.15
CA LYS A 17 40.11 -54.15 34.97
C LYS A 17 40.79 -54.30 33.62
N ILE A 18 40.99 -53.18 32.92
CA ILE A 18 41.81 -53.06 31.71
C ILE A 18 42.86 -51.97 31.96
N PRO A 19 44.17 -52.30 31.95
CA PRO A 19 45.22 -51.32 32.18
C PRO A 19 45.31 -50.29 31.02
N GLY A 20 45.85 -49.11 31.29
CA GLY A 20 46.01 -48.02 30.32
C GLY A 20 47.21 -48.19 29.36
N LEU A 21 47.46 -49.41 28.88
CA LEU A 21 48.55 -49.66 27.92
C LEU A 21 48.13 -49.22 26.52
N SER A 22 49.00 -48.51 25.78
CA SER A 22 48.71 -48.02 24.42
C SER A 22 48.41 -49.14 23.43
N LEU A 23 49.08 -50.29 23.55
CA LEU A 23 48.80 -51.50 22.77
C LEU A 23 48.77 -52.73 23.68
N ALA A 24 47.57 -53.14 24.06
CA ALA A 24 47.30 -54.18 25.04
C ALA A 24 46.83 -55.49 24.40
N LYS A 25 47.35 -56.62 24.88
CA LYS A 25 46.84 -57.97 24.60
C LYS A 25 46.13 -58.48 25.86
N LEU A 26 44.84 -58.72 25.75
CA LEU A 26 43.99 -59.28 26.80
C LEU A 26 43.66 -60.73 26.46
N GLU A 27 44.19 -61.66 27.25
CA GLU A 27 43.94 -63.09 27.10
C GLU A 27 43.14 -63.60 28.30
N GLY A 28 42.08 -64.37 28.06
CA GLY A 28 41.31 -64.95 29.15
C GLY A 28 40.49 -66.16 28.76
N ARG A 29 39.99 -66.89 29.76
CA ARG A 29 39.15 -68.08 29.57
C ARG A 29 37.86 -67.72 28.80
N ASN A 30 37.31 -68.68 28.07
CA ASN A 30 36.03 -68.51 27.39
C ASN A 30 34.90 -68.33 28.43
N GLY A 31 33.95 -67.43 28.15
CA GLY A 31 32.83 -67.16 29.05
C GLY A 31 33.14 -66.27 30.27
N ILE A 32 34.33 -65.65 30.35
CA ILE A 32 34.66 -64.74 31.48
C ILE A 32 34.18 -63.29 31.30
N GLY A 33 33.48 -63.00 30.20
CA GLY A 33 32.88 -61.69 29.96
C GLY A 33 33.78 -60.62 29.33
N LYS A 34 34.78 -61.04 28.54
CA LYS A 34 35.67 -60.11 27.81
C LYS A 34 34.88 -59.24 26.83
N SER A 35 34.15 -59.84 25.91
CA SER A 35 33.32 -59.14 24.92
C SER A 35 32.18 -58.36 25.56
N LEU A 36 31.63 -58.86 26.68
CA LEU A 36 30.59 -58.15 27.41
C LEU A 36 31.12 -56.85 28.03
N ALA A 37 32.32 -56.87 28.62
CA ALA A 37 32.96 -55.66 29.13
C ALA A 37 33.08 -54.60 28.04
N VAL A 38 33.50 -54.98 26.82
CA VAL A 38 33.59 -54.05 25.69
C VAL A 38 32.24 -53.47 25.31
N LYS A 39 31.19 -54.31 25.22
CA LYS A 39 29.83 -53.84 24.91
C LYS A 39 29.31 -52.85 25.97
N ILE A 40 29.64 -53.06 27.24
CA ILE A 40 29.32 -52.12 28.33
C ILE A 40 30.11 -50.82 28.21
N LEU A 41 31.38 -50.89 27.82
CA LEU A 41 32.19 -49.71 27.54
C LEU A 41 31.63 -48.90 26.36
N GLN A 42 31.18 -49.56 25.30
CA GLN A 42 30.51 -48.90 24.17
C GLN A 42 29.24 -48.16 24.61
N LEU A 43 28.40 -48.81 25.43
CA LEU A 43 27.22 -48.18 26.02
C LEU A 43 27.59 -46.96 26.87
N ALA A 44 28.64 -47.06 27.70
CA ALA A 44 29.15 -45.97 28.53
C ALA A 44 29.65 -44.77 27.72
N THR A 45 30.05 -44.96 26.46
CA THR A 45 30.45 -43.87 25.55
C THR A 45 29.38 -43.52 24.53
N GLY A 46 28.18 -44.11 24.65
CA GLY A 46 26.99 -43.77 23.88
C GLY A 46 26.79 -44.54 22.57
N ASP A 47 27.61 -45.53 22.26
CA ASP A 47 27.38 -46.50 21.19
C ASP A 47 26.38 -47.58 21.66
N ASN A 48 25.56 -48.12 20.77
CA ASN A 48 24.59 -49.17 21.11
C ASN A 48 24.94 -50.49 20.40
N PRO A 49 25.67 -51.41 21.04
CA PRO A 49 26.07 -52.67 20.42
C PRO A 49 24.94 -53.72 20.36
N TYR A 50 23.71 -53.37 20.75
CA TYR A 50 22.57 -54.29 20.84
C TYR A 50 21.40 -53.93 19.92
N GLU A 51 21.56 -52.97 19.01
CA GLU A 51 20.49 -52.50 18.11
C GLU A 51 19.83 -53.62 17.31
N THR A 52 20.60 -54.63 16.90
CA THR A 52 20.12 -55.80 16.14
C THR A 52 20.01 -57.08 16.95
N ASP A 53 20.49 -57.10 18.21
CA ASP A 53 20.53 -58.30 19.07
C ASP A 53 19.72 -58.09 20.37
N LEU A 54 18.40 -58.11 20.20
CA LEU A 54 17.43 -57.98 21.30
C LEU A 54 17.54 -59.12 22.33
N SER A 55 18.06 -60.28 21.93
CA SER A 55 18.20 -61.44 22.81
C SER A 55 19.30 -61.24 23.84
N SER A 56 20.46 -60.76 23.40
CA SER A 56 21.56 -60.39 24.29
C SER A 56 21.22 -59.17 25.14
N TRP A 57 20.45 -58.21 24.61
CA TRP A 57 19.93 -57.07 25.36
C TRP A 57 19.08 -57.50 26.57
N GLY A 58 18.09 -58.37 26.33
CA GLY A 58 17.22 -58.89 27.38
C GLY A 58 17.98 -59.66 28.46
N THR A 59 18.95 -60.48 28.04
CA THR A 59 19.83 -61.25 28.94
C THR A 59 20.67 -60.31 29.82
N LEU A 60 21.28 -59.29 29.21
CA LEU A 60 22.08 -58.30 29.94
C LEU A 60 21.23 -57.54 30.97
N LYS A 61 20.05 -57.09 30.55
CA LYS A 61 19.10 -56.37 31.41
C LYS A 61 18.65 -57.21 32.62
N HIS A 62 18.45 -58.51 32.45
CA HIS A 62 17.91 -59.37 33.50
C HIS A 62 18.94 -59.79 34.55
N HIS A 63 20.16 -60.12 34.12
CA HIS A 63 21.17 -60.75 34.98
C HIS A 63 22.23 -59.79 35.53
N MET A 64 22.35 -58.59 34.96
CA MET A 64 23.14 -57.48 35.49
C MET A 64 22.20 -56.49 36.16
N SER A 65 22.67 -55.73 37.16
CA SER A 65 21.89 -54.70 37.84
C SER A 65 22.65 -53.36 37.88
N GLU A 66 23.27 -53.03 39.01
CA GLU A 66 24.12 -51.84 39.13
C GLU A 66 25.44 -52.07 38.38
N VAL A 67 25.78 -51.12 37.50
CA VAL A 67 27.07 -51.07 36.80
C VAL A 67 27.72 -49.73 37.05
N LYS A 68 29.02 -49.78 37.34
CA LYS A 68 29.90 -48.63 37.45
C LYS A 68 31.12 -48.85 36.56
N VAL A 69 31.38 -47.90 35.67
CA VAL A 69 32.59 -47.86 34.83
C VAL A 69 33.39 -46.61 35.19
N GLU A 70 34.68 -46.79 35.45
CA GLU A 70 35.61 -45.71 35.76
C GLU A 70 36.72 -45.68 34.72
N PHE A 71 36.79 -44.58 33.97
CA PHE A 71 37.92 -44.23 33.14
C PHE A 71 38.85 -43.32 33.94
N THR A 72 40.07 -43.77 34.18
CA THR A 72 41.11 -43.05 34.93
C THR A 72 42.33 -42.84 34.03
N GLU A 73 43.18 -41.86 34.36
CA GLU A 73 44.42 -41.56 33.61
C GLU A 73 44.17 -41.24 32.12
N LEU A 74 43.05 -40.59 31.79
CA LEU A 74 42.79 -40.13 30.42
C LEU A 74 43.74 -38.96 30.07
N ARG A 75 44.10 -38.83 28.78
CA ARG A 75 44.75 -37.63 28.26
C ARG A 75 43.89 -36.41 28.56
N GLY A 76 44.53 -35.29 28.89
CA GLY A 76 43.87 -34.09 29.42
C GLY A 76 43.64 -34.11 30.94
N GLY A 77 44.02 -35.18 31.65
CA GLY A 77 43.88 -35.28 33.11
C GLY A 77 42.46 -35.56 33.59
N HIS A 78 41.59 -36.03 32.69
CA HIS A 78 40.20 -36.34 33.00
C HIS A 78 40.05 -37.70 33.69
N SER A 79 39.04 -37.78 34.57
CA SER A 79 38.48 -39.02 35.09
C SER A 79 36.99 -39.04 34.83
N ILE A 80 36.44 -40.14 34.32
CA ILE A 80 35.02 -40.28 33.99
C ILE A 80 34.47 -41.46 34.77
N THR A 81 33.38 -41.23 35.51
CA THR A 81 32.62 -42.27 36.18
C THR A 81 31.24 -42.33 35.58
N TRP A 82 30.87 -43.49 35.03
CA TRP A 82 29.51 -43.77 34.58
C TRP A 82 28.87 -44.75 35.55
N THR A 83 27.65 -44.45 36.00
CA THR A 83 26.85 -45.35 36.83
C THR A 83 25.47 -45.54 36.23
N THR A 84 25.00 -46.78 36.18
CA THR A 84 23.69 -47.12 35.64
C THR A 84 23.08 -48.31 36.37
N ASN A 85 21.77 -48.44 36.26
CA ASN A 85 21.04 -49.61 36.69
C ASN A 85 20.30 -50.19 35.49
N THR A 86 20.72 -51.38 35.06
CA THR A 86 20.16 -52.04 33.87
C THR A 86 18.66 -52.32 33.99
N ARG A 87 18.11 -52.41 35.20
CA ARG A 87 16.67 -52.63 35.41
C ARG A 87 15.82 -51.48 34.86
N ASP A 88 16.39 -50.28 34.80
CA ASP A 88 15.74 -49.07 34.31
C ASP A 88 15.84 -48.93 32.79
N TRP A 89 16.58 -49.81 32.11
CA TRP A 89 16.73 -49.79 30.66
C TRP A 89 15.43 -50.19 29.93
N PRO A 90 15.18 -49.69 28.70
CA PRO A 90 13.97 -50.00 27.95
C PRO A 90 13.88 -51.48 27.52
N ALA A 91 12.69 -51.92 27.12
CA ALA A 91 12.47 -53.28 26.61
C ALA A 91 13.23 -53.53 25.29
N LYS A 92 13.31 -52.51 24.43
CA LYS A 92 14.18 -52.48 23.26
C LYS A 92 15.10 -51.25 23.32
N PRO A 93 16.35 -51.36 22.84
CA PRO A 93 17.35 -50.30 23.02
C PRO A 93 17.12 -49.05 22.13
N ASP A 94 16.14 -49.07 21.24
CA ASP A 94 15.77 -48.01 20.28
C ASP A 94 14.48 -47.22 20.66
N GLN A 95 13.76 -47.64 21.71
CA GLN A 95 12.41 -47.14 21.99
C GLN A 95 12.31 -45.79 22.72
N LEU A 96 13.38 -45.34 23.38
CA LEU A 96 13.39 -44.11 24.18
C LEU A 96 14.67 -43.33 23.92
N ASP A 97 14.60 -42.00 24.07
CA ASP A 97 15.79 -41.15 24.06
C ASP A 97 16.82 -41.70 25.06
N ARG A 98 18.04 -42.00 24.58
CA ARG A 98 19.10 -42.65 25.38
C ARG A 98 19.42 -41.88 26.64
N SER A 99 19.25 -40.56 26.62
CA SER A 99 19.44 -39.68 27.78
C SER A 99 18.57 -40.06 28.99
N SER A 100 17.43 -40.72 28.76
CA SER A 100 16.43 -41.03 29.80
C SER A 100 16.72 -42.29 30.62
N TRP A 101 17.58 -43.20 30.13
CA TRP A 101 17.79 -44.51 30.75
C TRP A 101 19.26 -44.95 30.85
N ILE A 102 20.19 -44.24 30.21
CA ILE A 102 21.61 -44.65 30.18
C ILE A 102 22.29 -44.54 31.55
N GLY A 103 21.73 -43.78 32.50
CA GLY A 103 22.29 -43.59 33.84
C GLY A 103 22.88 -42.19 34.05
N SER A 104 23.82 -42.06 34.98
CA SER A 104 24.48 -40.78 35.34
C SER A 104 25.98 -40.80 35.06
N TYR A 105 26.52 -39.62 34.71
CA TYR A 105 27.93 -39.42 34.41
C TYR A 105 28.54 -38.38 35.35
N GLU A 106 29.76 -38.62 35.77
CA GLU A 106 30.61 -37.66 36.46
C GLU A 106 31.95 -37.52 35.73
N ILE A 107 32.39 -36.28 35.47
CA ILE A 107 33.72 -35.96 34.94
C ILE A 107 34.47 -35.21 36.04
N ASN A 108 35.61 -35.73 36.51
CA ASN A 108 36.37 -35.16 37.62
C ASN A 108 35.50 -34.91 38.87
N SER A 109 34.61 -35.86 39.18
CA SER A 109 33.65 -35.81 40.29
C SER A 109 32.56 -34.71 40.17
N ALA A 110 32.40 -34.08 39.01
CA ALA A 110 31.30 -33.16 38.72
C ALA A 110 30.26 -33.82 37.78
N PRO A 111 28.94 -33.59 37.96
CA PRO A 111 27.91 -34.11 37.08
C PRO A 111 28.13 -33.70 35.61
N ALA A 112 27.93 -34.64 34.68
CA ALA A 112 28.15 -34.43 33.26
C ALA A 112 27.04 -35.09 32.41
N THR A 113 26.99 -34.73 31.12
CA THR A 113 26.10 -35.36 30.14
C THR A 113 26.85 -36.38 29.28
N LEU A 114 26.10 -37.27 28.60
CA LEU A 114 26.67 -38.20 27.62
C LEU A 114 27.41 -37.47 26.48
N ASP A 115 26.92 -36.31 26.06
CA ASP A 115 27.58 -35.51 25.02
C ASP A 115 28.92 -34.92 25.49
N ASP A 116 29.07 -34.64 26.78
CA ASP A 116 30.36 -34.21 27.34
C ASP A 116 31.35 -35.37 27.38
N VAL A 117 30.90 -36.58 27.72
CA VAL A 117 31.71 -37.79 27.68
C VAL A 117 32.18 -38.12 26.26
N ARG A 118 31.29 -38.01 25.27
CA ARG A 118 31.61 -38.26 23.85
C ARG A 118 32.69 -37.34 23.28
N LYS A 119 32.86 -36.14 23.85
CA LYS A 119 33.95 -35.21 23.48
C LYS A 119 35.31 -35.64 24.06
N ILE A 120 35.32 -36.41 25.15
CA ILE A 120 36.55 -36.76 25.88
C ILE A 120 37.04 -38.17 25.53
N VAL A 121 36.13 -39.15 25.46
CA VAL A 121 36.48 -40.55 25.18
C VAL A 121 35.51 -41.20 24.18
N GLY A 122 36.07 -41.91 23.21
CA GLY A 122 35.35 -42.71 22.22
C GLY A 122 35.89 -44.13 22.19
N ILE A 123 34.98 -45.12 22.14
CA ILE A 123 35.33 -46.54 22.14
C ILE A 123 34.72 -47.20 20.92
N ARG A 124 35.55 -47.80 20.07
CA ARG A 124 35.11 -48.54 18.89
C ARG A 124 35.48 -50.02 19.02
N ARG A 125 34.49 -50.90 18.91
CA ARG A 125 34.68 -52.36 18.88
C ARG A 125 34.70 -52.84 17.45
N GLN A 126 35.77 -53.52 17.08
CA GLN A 126 35.86 -54.30 15.86
C GLN A 126 35.72 -55.78 16.24
N ALA A 127 34.68 -56.44 15.77
CA ALA A 127 34.48 -57.86 16.04
C ALA A 127 35.09 -58.71 14.92
N GLY A 128 35.77 -59.81 15.26
CA GLY A 128 36.46 -60.66 14.28
C GLY A 128 35.55 -61.40 13.30
N ASP A 129 34.23 -61.35 13.48
CA ASP A 129 33.21 -62.04 12.70
C ASP A 129 32.54 -61.18 11.60
N GLN A 130 32.74 -59.86 11.59
CA GLN A 130 32.14 -59.00 10.57
C GLN A 130 32.79 -59.20 9.19
N THR A 131 32.00 -59.02 8.14
CA THR A 131 32.43 -59.21 6.74
C THR A 131 32.82 -57.88 6.05
N LEU A 132 33.60 -57.94 4.96
CA LEU A 132 33.95 -56.73 4.19
C LEU A 132 32.69 -56.01 3.66
N SER A 133 31.69 -56.79 3.26
CA SER A 133 30.38 -56.26 2.86
C SER A 133 29.73 -55.45 3.98
N GLU A 134 29.76 -55.93 5.22
CA GLU A 134 29.20 -55.19 6.36
C GLU A 134 29.95 -53.89 6.67
N ILE A 135 31.28 -53.84 6.51
CA ILE A 135 32.03 -52.58 6.67
C ILE A 135 31.63 -51.57 5.59
N ILE A 136 31.58 -52.04 4.32
CA ILE A 136 31.23 -51.18 3.19
C ILE A 136 29.82 -50.64 3.37
N SER A 137 28.85 -51.50 3.73
CA SER A 137 27.48 -51.06 3.98
C SER A 137 27.38 -50.10 5.17
N THR A 138 28.16 -50.32 6.25
CA THR A 138 28.18 -49.42 7.42
C THR A 138 28.66 -48.02 7.04
N LEU A 139 29.77 -47.90 6.30
CA LEU A 139 30.28 -46.60 5.86
C LEU A 139 29.32 -45.87 4.92
N ILE A 140 28.68 -46.61 4.00
CA ILE A 140 27.67 -46.02 3.11
C ILE A 140 26.45 -45.56 3.92
N ASN A 141 26.03 -46.32 4.94
CA ASN A 141 24.95 -45.95 5.85
C ASN A 141 25.29 -44.69 6.67
N GLU A 142 26.53 -44.57 7.18
CA GLU A 142 26.96 -43.35 7.90
C GLU A 142 26.89 -42.10 7.01
N ASP A 143 27.31 -42.19 5.75
CA ASP A 143 27.20 -41.08 4.81
C ASP A 143 25.76 -40.82 4.40
N SER A 144 24.93 -41.86 4.29
CA SER A 144 23.47 -41.76 4.12
C SER A 144 22.81 -40.99 5.27
N GLU A 145 23.17 -41.28 6.53
CA GLU A 145 22.66 -40.55 7.70
C GLU A 145 23.03 -39.07 7.69
N LYS A 146 24.27 -38.73 7.32
CA LYS A 146 24.70 -37.33 7.17
C LYS A 146 23.87 -36.60 6.11
N ILE A 147 23.58 -37.26 4.99
CA ILE A 147 22.73 -36.70 3.94
C ILE A 147 21.29 -36.58 4.41
N SER A 148 20.76 -37.54 5.18
CA SER A 148 19.42 -37.44 5.78
C SER A 148 19.29 -36.24 6.73
N LEU A 149 20.32 -35.95 7.52
CA LEU A 149 20.35 -34.74 8.36
C LEU A 149 20.37 -33.44 7.53
N LEU A 150 21.11 -33.43 6.42
CA LEU A 150 21.11 -32.30 5.48
C LEU A 150 19.75 -32.16 4.77
N GLU A 151 19.13 -33.27 4.39
CA GLU A 151 17.80 -33.32 3.77
C GLU A 151 16.76 -32.64 4.68
N LYS A 152 16.74 -32.98 5.97
CA LYS A 152 15.83 -32.33 6.93
C LYS A 152 16.02 -30.81 6.98
N LYS A 153 17.27 -30.33 7.02
CA LYS A 153 17.59 -28.89 7.03
C LYS A 153 17.20 -28.20 5.73
N ILE A 154 17.38 -28.87 4.58
CA ILE A 154 16.97 -28.37 3.27
C ILE A 154 15.44 -28.29 3.21
N ASP A 155 14.73 -29.35 3.60
CA ASP A 155 13.27 -29.42 3.58
C ASP A 155 12.61 -28.27 4.36
N GLU A 156 13.09 -27.97 5.57
CA GLU A 156 12.60 -26.85 6.38
C GLU A 156 12.81 -25.50 5.68
N ARG A 157 14.01 -25.28 5.11
CA ARG A 157 14.34 -24.02 4.42
C ARG A 157 13.55 -23.87 3.13
N VAL A 158 13.45 -24.92 2.33
CA VAL A 158 12.70 -24.94 1.06
C VAL A 158 11.22 -24.70 1.30
N SER A 159 10.61 -25.38 2.29
CA SER A 159 9.20 -25.17 2.61
C SER A 159 8.91 -23.71 3.00
N ASN A 160 9.79 -23.10 3.79
CA ASN A 160 9.65 -21.69 4.19
C ASN A 160 9.83 -20.73 3.01
N LEU A 161 10.79 -20.98 2.12
CA LEU A 161 11.01 -20.18 0.92
C LEU A 161 9.86 -20.30 -0.07
N SER A 162 9.37 -21.51 -0.32
CA SER A 162 8.26 -21.77 -1.23
C SER A 162 6.98 -21.07 -0.77
N LYS A 163 6.65 -21.14 0.53
CA LYS A 163 5.53 -20.37 1.12
C LYS A 163 5.66 -18.86 0.90
N LYS A 164 6.89 -18.31 1.03
CA LYS A 164 7.14 -16.89 0.78
C LYS A 164 6.98 -16.52 -0.69
N PHE A 165 7.44 -17.37 -1.60
CA PHE A 165 7.28 -17.20 -3.04
C PHE A 165 5.81 -17.28 -3.45
N ASP A 166 5.05 -18.24 -2.94
CA ASP A 166 3.62 -18.38 -3.22
C ASP A 166 2.81 -17.18 -2.70
N ALA A 167 3.11 -16.71 -1.49
CA ALA A 167 2.49 -15.51 -0.94
C ALA A 167 2.77 -14.27 -1.79
N LEU A 168 4.01 -14.14 -2.28
CA LEU A 168 4.44 -13.06 -3.16
C LEU A 168 3.77 -13.14 -4.53
N ILE A 169 3.75 -14.31 -5.17
CA ILE A 169 3.07 -14.54 -6.46
C ILE A 169 1.58 -14.22 -6.31
N SER A 170 0.94 -14.69 -5.23
CA SER A 170 -0.47 -14.42 -4.96
C SER A 170 -0.75 -12.92 -4.78
N SER A 171 0.17 -12.19 -4.16
CA SER A 171 0.05 -10.73 -4.00
C SER A 171 0.23 -9.99 -5.32
N LEU A 172 1.20 -10.40 -6.14
CA LEU A 172 1.44 -9.82 -7.47
C LEU A 172 0.30 -10.11 -8.46
N LEU A 173 -0.36 -11.26 -8.35
CA LEU A 173 -1.53 -11.61 -9.17
C LEU A 173 -2.80 -10.84 -8.77
N LYS A 174 -2.92 -10.44 -7.49
CA LYS A 174 -4.05 -9.61 -7.01
C LYS A 174 -3.96 -8.15 -7.45
N MET A 175 -2.75 -7.65 -7.68
CA MET A 175 -2.50 -6.30 -8.19
C MET A 175 -2.96 -6.15 -9.65
N SER A 176 -4.24 -5.82 -9.85
CA SER A 176 -4.77 -5.52 -11.19
C SER A 176 -4.84 -4.00 -11.42
N PHE A 177 -4.16 -3.52 -12.47
CA PHE A 177 -4.27 -2.11 -12.93
C PHE A 177 -5.48 -1.86 -13.83
N THR A 178 -6.13 -2.92 -14.32
CA THR A 178 -7.26 -2.85 -15.25
C THR A 178 -8.40 -1.95 -14.78
N PRO A 179 -8.85 -2.00 -13.51
CA PRO A 179 -9.90 -1.09 -13.01
C PRO A 179 -9.49 0.39 -13.05
N LEU A 180 -8.23 0.70 -12.77
CA LEU A 180 -7.70 2.06 -12.78
C LEU A 180 -7.64 2.62 -14.21
N GLU A 181 -7.12 1.84 -15.17
CA GLU A 181 -7.08 2.24 -16.59
C GLU A 181 -8.49 2.40 -17.17
N THR A 182 -9.40 1.47 -16.86
CA THR A 182 -10.80 1.57 -17.27
C THR A 182 -11.46 2.83 -16.69
N SER A 183 -11.20 3.16 -15.42
CA SER A 183 -11.70 4.41 -14.82
C SER A 183 -11.13 5.65 -15.52
N ARG A 184 -9.82 5.69 -15.78
CA ARG A 184 -9.15 6.78 -16.50
C ARG A 184 -9.70 6.97 -17.92
N ASP A 185 -9.94 5.89 -18.64
CA ASP A 185 -10.53 5.94 -19.99
C ASP A 185 -11.99 6.41 -19.95
N LEU A 186 -12.77 5.95 -18.96
CA LEU A 186 -14.14 6.42 -18.75
C LEU A 186 -14.17 7.91 -18.38
N ILE A 187 -13.22 8.40 -17.56
CA ILE A 187 -13.07 9.82 -17.23
C ILE A 187 -12.75 10.62 -18.48
N ARG A 188 -11.73 10.22 -19.26
CA ARG A 188 -11.36 10.91 -20.51
C ARG A 188 -12.51 10.97 -21.50
N ASN A 189 -13.21 9.86 -21.70
CA ASN A 189 -14.38 9.82 -22.59
C ASN A 189 -15.51 10.72 -22.07
N SER A 190 -15.77 10.71 -20.76
CA SER A 190 -16.80 11.55 -20.15
C SER A 190 -16.43 13.04 -20.20
N GLU A 191 -15.16 13.40 -19.99
CA GLU A 191 -14.67 14.79 -20.13
C GLU A 191 -14.77 15.29 -21.58
N LYS A 192 -14.52 14.42 -22.57
CA LYS A 192 -14.74 14.74 -23.98
C LYS A 192 -16.22 14.99 -24.26
N VAL A 193 -17.11 14.11 -23.80
CA VAL A 193 -18.57 14.28 -23.94
C VAL A 193 -19.03 15.56 -23.24
N LYS A 194 -18.51 15.88 -22.05
CA LYS A 194 -18.80 17.13 -21.34
C LYS A 194 -18.49 18.34 -22.22
N LYS A 195 -17.30 18.36 -22.82
CA LYS A 195 -16.85 19.47 -23.66
C LYS A 195 -17.72 19.66 -24.89
N ASP A 196 -18.11 18.56 -25.55
CA ASP A 196 -18.99 18.60 -26.71
C ASP A 196 -20.39 19.12 -26.30
N LEU A 197 -20.90 18.68 -25.13
CA LEU A 197 -22.20 19.08 -24.60
C LEU A 197 -22.23 20.56 -24.15
N GLU A 198 -21.14 21.07 -23.55
CA GLU A 198 -20.99 22.49 -23.23
C GLU A 198 -21.00 23.36 -24.49
N ALA A 199 -20.35 22.93 -25.57
CA ALA A 199 -20.37 23.65 -26.83
C ALA A 199 -21.77 23.66 -27.47
N ASP A 200 -22.53 22.58 -27.35
CA ASP A 200 -23.91 22.50 -27.86
C ASP A 200 -24.91 23.30 -27.00
N LEU A 201 -24.70 23.33 -25.68
CA LEU A 201 -25.45 24.19 -24.76
C LEU A 201 -25.21 25.67 -25.08
N GLU A 202 -23.96 26.10 -25.25
CA GLU A 202 -23.60 27.48 -25.59
C GLU A 202 -24.27 27.95 -26.89
N LYS A 203 -24.23 27.12 -27.93
CA LYS A 203 -24.93 27.39 -29.20
C LYS A 203 -26.44 27.51 -29.03
N SER A 204 -27.03 26.63 -28.22
CA SER A 204 -28.48 26.59 -28.01
C SER A 204 -28.97 27.78 -27.19
N VAL A 205 -28.24 28.16 -26.14
CA VAL A 205 -28.50 29.36 -25.33
C VAL A 205 -28.34 30.63 -26.17
N PHE A 206 -27.29 30.72 -26.99
CA PHE A 206 -27.11 31.85 -27.91
C PHE A 206 -28.29 31.96 -28.88
N LYS A 207 -28.70 30.85 -29.50
CA LYS A 207 -29.83 30.82 -30.45
C LYS A 207 -31.15 31.20 -29.77
N LEU A 208 -31.39 30.73 -28.55
CA LEU A 208 -32.56 31.10 -27.75
C LEU A 208 -32.55 32.58 -27.37
N GLY A 209 -31.41 33.13 -26.97
CA GLY A 209 -31.24 34.57 -26.69
C GLY A 209 -31.51 35.44 -27.93
N PHE A 210 -30.98 35.03 -29.08
CA PHE A 210 -31.24 35.71 -30.36
C PHE A 210 -32.73 35.66 -30.72
N LEU A 211 -33.35 34.48 -30.64
CA LEU A 211 -34.78 34.28 -30.93
C LEU A 211 -35.69 35.09 -29.98
N ASN A 212 -35.39 35.12 -28.67
CA ASN A 212 -36.13 35.93 -27.70
C ASN A 212 -36.07 37.42 -28.04
N THR A 213 -34.89 37.90 -28.46
CA THR A 213 -34.70 39.29 -28.88
C THR A 213 -35.53 39.59 -30.12
N SER A 214 -35.52 38.71 -31.12
CA SER A 214 -36.29 38.86 -32.36
C SER A 214 -37.81 38.82 -32.14
N ILE A 215 -38.30 37.94 -31.27
CA ILE A 215 -39.72 37.88 -30.88
C ILE A 215 -40.14 39.18 -30.19
N ASN A 216 -39.31 39.70 -29.26
CA ASN A 216 -39.58 40.97 -28.60
C ASN A 216 -39.62 42.14 -29.60
N ASN A 217 -38.68 42.19 -30.55
CA ASN A 217 -38.69 43.20 -31.61
C ASN A 217 -39.95 43.12 -32.48
N LEU A 218 -40.41 41.90 -32.81
CA LEU A 218 -41.64 41.70 -33.58
C LEU A 218 -42.90 42.14 -32.81
N ILE A 219 -42.96 41.89 -31.51
CA ILE A 219 -44.06 42.37 -30.64
C ILE A 219 -44.06 43.91 -30.60
N LEU A 220 -42.89 44.52 -30.40
CA LEU A 220 -42.74 45.98 -30.39
C LEU A 220 -43.17 46.61 -31.71
N LEU A 221 -42.76 46.03 -32.84
CA LEU A 221 -43.13 46.48 -34.18
C LEU A 221 -44.65 46.45 -34.40
N ASN A 222 -45.30 45.35 -33.98
CA ASN A 222 -46.76 45.19 -34.10
C ASN A 222 -47.52 46.20 -33.22
N ASN A 223 -46.99 46.53 -32.05
CA ASN A 223 -47.56 47.56 -31.18
C ASN A 223 -47.39 48.96 -31.79
N ILE A 224 -46.21 49.27 -32.34
CA ILE A 224 -45.96 50.53 -33.06
C ILE A 224 -46.92 50.67 -34.25
N ASP A 225 -47.06 49.64 -35.08
CA ASP A 225 -47.92 49.69 -36.27
C ASP A 225 -49.42 49.84 -35.94
N LYS A 226 -49.88 49.30 -34.80
CA LYS A 226 -51.29 49.39 -34.37
C LYS A 226 -51.63 50.68 -33.63
N GLU A 227 -50.78 51.11 -32.69
CA GLU A 227 -51.12 52.18 -31.74
C GLU A 227 -50.67 53.56 -32.21
N LEU A 228 -49.54 53.66 -32.93
CA LEU A 228 -48.97 54.94 -33.34
C LEU A 228 -49.91 55.78 -34.23
N PRO A 229 -50.63 55.21 -35.22
CA PRO A 229 -51.54 56.00 -36.07
C PRO A 229 -52.69 56.64 -35.27
N HIS A 230 -53.25 55.89 -34.31
CA HIS A 230 -54.34 56.37 -33.47
C HIS A 230 -53.86 57.49 -32.53
N LEU A 231 -52.70 57.32 -31.89
CA LEU A 231 -52.15 58.31 -30.97
C LEU A 231 -51.75 59.61 -31.69
N LEU A 232 -51.22 59.53 -32.91
CA LEU A 232 -50.91 60.71 -33.73
C LEU A 232 -52.18 61.50 -34.13
N LEU A 233 -53.27 60.80 -34.43
CA LEU A 233 -54.58 61.42 -34.67
C LEU A 233 -55.11 62.10 -33.40
N GLU A 234 -55.01 61.44 -32.24
CA GLU A 234 -55.43 61.99 -30.96
C GLU A 234 -54.66 63.26 -30.56
N ILE A 235 -53.34 63.31 -30.82
CA ILE A 235 -52.54 64.52 -30.64
C ILE A 235 -52.99 65.64 -31.57
N SER A 236 -53.17 65.34 -32.86
CA SER A 236 -53.61 66.33 -33.87
C SER A 236 -54.97 66.94 -33.52
N ASP A 237 -55.92 66.13 -33.08
CA ASP A 237 -57.25 66.58 -32.68
C ASP A 237 -57.22 67.41 -31.39
N ASN A 238 -56.39 67.03 -30.42
CA ASN A 238 -56.21 67.80 -29.20
C ASN A 238 -55.43 69.11 -29.44
N ASP A 239 -54.48 69.14 -30.38
CA ASP A 239 -53.79 70.36 -30.81
C ASP A 239 -54.75 71.36 -31.45
N LYS A 240 -55.66 70.90 -32.32
CA LYS A 240 -56.73 71.75 -32.88
C LYS A 240 -57.62 72.31 -31.77
N LYS A 241 -58.09 71.46 -30.85
CA LYS A 241 -58.90 71.91 -29.70
C LYS A 241 -58.17 72.95 -28.85
N LEU A 242 -56.86 72.78 -28.61
CA LEU A 242 -56.07 73.74 -27.84
C LEU A 242 -55.91 75.09 -28.56
N ILE A 243 -55.77 75.09 -29.89
CA ILE A 243 -55.75 76.32 -30.69
C ILE A 243 -57.10 77.05 -30.58
N ASP A 244 -58.21 76.34 -30.75
CA ASP A 244 -59.56 76.89 -30.67
C ASP A 244 -59.84 77.47 -29.29
N LEU A 245 -59.52 76.72 -28.21
CA LEU A 245 -59.70 77.17 -26.83
C LEU A 245 -58.83 78.39 -26.49
N ARG A 246 -57.58 78.45 -26.99
CA ARG A 246 -56.71 79.63 -26.84
C ARG A 246 -57.29 80.87 -27.52
N SER A 247 -57.86 80.71 -28.72
CA SER A 247 -58.49 81.81 -29.44
C SER A 247 -59.71 82.36 -28.68
N ALA A 248 -60.54 81.46 -28.11
CA ALA A 248 -61.70 81.83 -27.30
C ALA A 248 -61.32 82.53 -25.99
N ILE A 249 -60.30 82.03 -25.28
CA ILE A 249 -59.78 82.69 -24.07
C ILE A 249 -59.25 84.09 -24.40
N THR A 250 -58.48 84.24 -25.48
CA THR A 250 -57.91 85.53 -25.89
C THR A 250 -59.01 86.54 -26.26
N SER A 251 -60.06 86.08 -26.96
CA SER A 251 -61.23 86.90 -27.29
C SER A 251 -61.94 87.42 -26.03
N ASN A 252 -62.21 86.53 -25.07
CA ASN A 252 -62.85 86.89 -23.80
C ASN A 252 -61.98 87.84 -22.95
N GLN A 253 -60.65 87.64 -22.92
CA GLN A 253 -59.72 88.56 -22.28
C GLN A 253 -59.75 89.96 -22.91
N GLN A 254 -59.85 90.04 -24.24
CA GLN A 254 -59.95 91.32 -24.95
C GLN A 254 -61.26 92.04 -24.62
N THR A 255 -62.39 91.31 -24.55
CA THR A 255 -63.68 91.88 -24.13
C THR A 255 -63.65 92.39 -22.69
N MET A 256 -62.91 91.73 -21.80
CA MET A 256 -62.69 92.22 -20.44
C MET A 256 -61.86 93.52 -20.41
N ARG A 257 -60.81 93.64 -21.24
CA ARG A 257 -60.03 94.88 -21.38
C ARG A 257 -60.87 96.03 -21.92
N ASP A 258 -61.74 95.75 -22.88
CA ASP A 258 -62.64 96.76 -23.44
C ASP A 258 -63.67 97.25 -22.40
N LEU A 259 -64.20 96.35 -21.57
CA LEU A 259 -65.03 96.72 -20.41
C LEU A 259 -64.27 97.58 -19.39
N GLN A 260 -62.99 97.30 -19.15
CA GLN A 260 -62.13 98.11 -18.24
C GLN A 260 -61.91 99.54 -18.75
N SER A 261 -61.86 99.75 -20.07
CA SER A 261 -61.63 101.08 -20.66
C SER A 261 -62.82 102.04 -20.53
N LYS A 262 -64.03 101.52 -20.31
CA LYS A 262 -65.30 102.29 -20.31
C LYS A 262 -65.74 102.79 -18.92
N VAL A 263 -65.07 102.40 -17.83
CA VAL A 263 -65.45 102.75 -16.45
C VAL A 263 -64.41 103.72 -15.86
N THR A 264 -64.73 105.02 -15.81
CA THR A 264 -63.79 106.10 -15.45
C THR A 264 -63.59 106.30 -13.95
N GLU A 265 -64.59 106.01 -13.10
CA GLU A 265 -64.50 106.26 -11.65
C GLU A 265 -63.77 105.17 -10.85
N GLU A 266 -63.65 103.94 -11.39
CA GLU A 266 -63.07 102.78 -10.67
C GLU A 266 -61.72 102.31 -11.24
N LYS A 267 -61.10 103.11 -12.12
CA LYS A 267 -59.91 102.75 -12.91
C LYS A 267 -58.72 102.27 -12.07
N ARG A 268 -58.56 102.77 -10.84
CA ARG A 268 -57.49 102.36 -9.92
C ARG A 268 -57.70 100.94 -9.39
N LEU A 269 -58.93 100.61 -8.95
CA LEU A 269 -59.28 99.27 -8.45
C LEU A 269 -59.22 98.24 -9.58
N LEU A 270 -59.64 98.61 -10.78
CA LEU A 270 -59.54 97.75 -11.97
C LEU A 270 -58.08 97.49 -12.40
N ASN A 271 -57.19 98.48 -12.30
CA ASN A 271 -55.76 98.29 -12.57
C ASN A 271 -55.07 97.39 -11.52
N ASP A 272 -55.41 97.56 -10.24
CA ASP A 272 -54.89 96.71 -9.16
C ASP A 272 -55.40 95.26 -9.30
N LEU A 273 -56.66 95.08 -9.72
CA LEU A 273 -57.24 93.78 -10.04
C LEU A 273 -56.56 93.15 -11.27
N ALA A 274 -56.28 93.91 -12.33
CA ALA A 274 -55.57 93.41 -13.50
C ALA A 274 -54.13 92.95 -13.18
N ARG A 275 -53.40 93.69 -12.31
CA ARG A 275 -52.07 93.28 -11.83
C ARG A 275 -52.13 92.03 -10.97
N LEU A 276 -53.12 91.92 -10.09
CA LEU A 276 -53.34 90.73 -9.28
C LEU A 276 -53.71 89.52 -10.15
N ARG A 277 -54.53 89.71 -11.19
CA ARG A 277 -54.85 88.65 -12.15
C ARG A 277 -53.65 88.21 -12.96
N LYS A 278 -52.81 89.14 -13.43
CA LYS A 278 -51.56 88.76 -14.10
C LYS A 278 -50.68 87.89 -13.20
N LYS A 279 -50.58 88.22 -11.91
CA LYS A 279 -49.86 87.38 -10.93
C LYS A 279 -50.56 86.04 -10.70
N LEU A 280 -51.89 86.03 -10.64
CA LEU A 280 -52.69 84.82 -10.48
C LEU A 280 -52.51 83.88 -11.68
N ASP A 281 -52.50 84.42 -12.91
CA ASP A 281 -52.20 83.69 -14.14
C ASP A 281 -50.77 83.15 -14.13
N GLU A 282 -49.76 83.96 -13.82
CA GLU A 282 -48.35 83.52 -13.68
C GLU A 282 -48.21 82.40 -12.63
N ARG A 283 -49.00 82.45 -11.55
CA ARG A 283 -49.00 81.43 -10.49
C ARG A 283 -49.78 80.17 -10.88
N MET A 284 -50.90 80.30 -11.59
CA MET A 284 -51.63 79.17 -12.16
C MET A 284 -50.79 78.46 -13.22
N ASP A 285 -50.07 79.21 -14.07
CA ASP A 285 -49.12 78.65 -15.03
C ASP A 285 -47.99 77.91 -14.30
N SER A 286 -47.43 78.49 -13.23
CA SER A 286 -46.45 77.81 -12.37
C SER A 286 -47.01 76.57 -11.66
N GLU A 287 -48.28 76.59 -11.22
CA GLU A 287 -48.98 75.42 -10.66
C GLU A 287 -49.12 74.32 -11.70
N THR A 288 -49.53 74.67 -12.93
CA THR A 288 -49.70 73.69 -14.02
C THR A 288 -48.36 73.11 -14.47
N GLU A 289 -47.30 73.91 -14.58
CA GLU A 289 -45.94 73.44 -14.90
C GLU A 289 -45.40 72.51 -13.82
N THR A 290 -45.58 72.87 -12.54
CA THR A 290 -45.14 72.05 -11.41
C THR A 290 -45.93 70.74 -11.33
N ASN A 291 -47.26 70.77 -11.55
CA ASN A 291 -48.09 69.58 -11.64
C ASN A 291 -47.68 68.69 -12.82
N ALA A 292 -47.44 69.27 -14.01
CA ALA A 292 -47.00 68.53 -15.19
C ALA A 292 -45.64 67.84 -14.96
N ARG A 293 -44.72 68.53 -14.28
CA ARG A 293 -43.41 67.97 -13.91
C ARG A 293 -43.52 66.85 -12.87
N ILE A 294 -44.42 66.98 -11.89
CA ILE A 294 -44.74 65.91 -10.94
C ILE A 294 -45.34 64.70 -11.66
N GLU A 295 -46.34 64.91 -12.53
CA GLU A 295 -46.99 63.86 -13.33
C GLU A 295 -45.98 63.15 -14.25
N GLN A 296 -45.11 63.89 -14.92
CA GLN A 296 -44.06 63.32 -15.77
C GLN A 296 -43.09 62.43 -14.97
N LEU A 297 -42.66 62.88 -13.79
CA LEU A 297 -41.75 62.11 -12.92
C LEU A 297 -42.46 60.92 -12.26
N LEU A 298 -43.73 61.04 -11.88
CA LEU A 298 -44.51 59.92 -11.37
C LEU A 298 -44.75 58.86 -12.45
N THR A 299 -45.00 59.28 -13.69
CA THR A 299 -45.28 58.39 -14.82
C THR A 299 -44.03 57.64 -15.27
N THR A 300 -42.88 58.31 -15.33
CA THR A 300 -41.58 57.65 -15.59
C THR A 300 -41.22 56.61 -14.54
N MET A 301 -41.84 56.66 -13.36
CA MET A 301 -41.64 55.71 -12.27
C MET A 301 -42.79 54.70 -12.08
N GLY A 302 -43.83 54.74 -12.93
CA GLY A 302 -45.00 53.87 -12.81
C GLY A 302 -45.87 54.15 -11.57
N LEU A 303 -45.77 55.33 -10.97
CA LEU A 303 -46.48 55.74 -9.75
C LEU A 303 -47.59 56.76 -10.03
N SER A 304 -48.25 56.65 -11.19
CA SER A 304 -49.33 57.54 -11.59
C SER A 304 -50.43 57.58 -10.52
N GLY A 305 -50.85 58.79 -10.12
CA GLY A 305 -51.86 59.00 -9.08
C GLY A 305 -51.37 58.88 -7.63
N ALA A 306 -50.05 58.80 -7.39
CA ALA A 306 -49.52 58.81 -6.01
C ALA A 306 -49.65 60.20 -5.37
N ASN A 307 -50.34 60.27 -4.22
CA ASN A 307 -50.40 61.47 -3.39
C ASN A 307 -49.21 61.55 -2.43
N LYS A 308 -49.07 62.70 -1.75
CA LYS A 308 -47.95 62.97 -0.82
C LYS A 308 -47.77 61.87 0.24
N SER A 309 -48.86 61.39 0.84
CA SER A 309 -48.80 60.35 1.89
C SER A 309 -48.38 58.99 1.33
N ARG A 310 -48.86 58.61 0.14
CA ARG A 310 -48.45 57.38 -0.55
C ARG A 310 -46.98 57.42 -0.97
N LEU A 311 -46.47 58.57 -1.40
CA LEU A 311 -45.05 58.74 -1.72
C LEU A 311 -44.15 58.61 -0.51
N GLU A 312 -44.55 59.15 0.64
CA GLU A 312 -43.78 58.99 1.88
C GLU A 312 -43.70 57.51 2.29
N HIS A 313 -44.79 56.76 2.14
CA HIS A 313 -44.80 55.33 2.36
C HIS A 313 -43.86 54.57 1.40
N ILE A 314 -43.89 54.90 0.11
CA ILE A 314 -43.02 54.28 -0.89
C ILE A 314 -41.55 54.60 -0.60
N ILE A 315 -41.21 55.83 -0.21
CA ILE A 315 -39.84 56.21 0.18
C ILE A 315 -39.34 55.35 1.36
N ILE A 316 -40.20 55.11 2.36
CA ILE A 316 -39.87 54.26 3.51
C ILE A 316 -39.63 52.82 3.04
N GLN A 317 -40.53 52.25 2.25
CA GLN A 317 -40.41 50.89 1.72
C GLN A 317 -39.17 50.70 0.86
N THR A 318 -38.83 51.66 -0.02
CA THR A 318 -37.62 51.61 -0.84
C THR A 318 -36.36 51.63 0.03
N ARG A 319 -36.34 52.43 1.10
CA ARG A 319 -35.20 52.44 2.05
C ARG A 319 -35.06 51.13 2.82
N GLU A 320 -36.16 50.56 3.27
CA GLU A 320 -36.18 49.25 3.93
C GLU A 320 -35.70 48.14 2.99
N LYS A 321 -36.13 48.18 1.72
CA LYS A 321 -35.69 47.23 0.70
C LYS A 321 -34.19 47.34 0.40
N ILE A 322 -33.66 48.56 0.30
CA ILE A 322 -32.20 48.79 0.15
C ILE A 322 -31.45 48.22 1.35
N ALA A 323 -31.92 48.50 2.58
CA ALA A 323 -31.28 47.97 3.79
C ALA A 323 -31.31 46.44 3.85
N GLY A 324 -32.42 45.82 3.43
CA GLY A 324 -32.55 44.36 3.33
C GLY A 324 -31.60 43.75 2.29
N LEU A 325 -31.49 44.36 1.11
CA LEU A 325 -30.56 43.94 0.06
C LEU A 325 -29.10 44.07 0.50
N GLN A 326 -28.74 45.17 1.19
CA GLN A 326 -27.40 45.35 1.75
C GLN A 326 -27.07 44.31 2.82
N THR A 327 -28.05 43.94 3.66
CA THR A 327 -27.88 42.87 4.66
C THR A 327 -27.67 41.53 3.98
N ARG A 328 -28.44 41.21 2.93
CA ARG A 328 -28.32 39.97 2.15
C ARG A 328 -26.99 39.89 1.39
N LEU A 329 -26.55 41.01 0.80
CA LEU A 329 -25.24 41.13 0.16
C LEU A 329 -24.11 40.82 1.16
N SER A 330 -24.17 41.38 2.36
CA SER A 330 -23.16 41.14 3.40
C SER A 330 -23.12 39.69 3.92
N ALA A 331 -24.22 38.94 3.76
CA ALA A 331 -24.29 37.52 4.12
C ALA A 331 -23.78 36.59 3.00
N LEU A 332 -23.93 37.00 1.73
CA LEU A 332 -23.58 36.21 0.56
C LEU A 332 -22.15 36.46 0.07
N ASP A 333 -21.63 37.65 0.29
CA ASP A 333 -20.29 38.05 -0.15
C ASP A 333 -19.50 38.76 0.95
N LEU A 334 -18.59 38.00 1.56
CA LEU A 334 -17.61 38.53 2.51
C LEU A 334 -16.38 39.11 1.81
N THR A 335 -16.25 38.95 0.49
CA THR A 335 -15.06 39.35 -0.28
C THR A 335 -14.73 40.82 -0.13
N PRO A 336 -15.69 41.77 -0.20
CA PRO A 336 -15.41 43.19 0.03
C PRO A 336 -14.91 43.47 1.45
N GLN A 337 -15.43 42.76 2.46
CA GLN A 337 -15.00 42.91 3.86
C GLN A 337 -13.59 42.35 4.06
N VAL A 338 -13.28 41.22 3.44
CA VAL A 338 -11.94 40.62 3.44
C VAL A 338 -10.93 41.51 2.73
N ILE A 339 -11.29 42.10 1.57
CA ILE A 339 -10.46 43.07 0.86
C ILE A 339 -10.22 44.33 1.71
N LEU A 340 -11.26 44.84 2.39
CA LEU A 340 -11.10 45.98 3.31
C LEU A 340 -10.17 45.65 4.48
N LEU A 341 -10.28 44.45 5.07
CA LEU A 341 -9.38 43.98 6.12
C LEU A 341 -7.94 43.85 5.61
N ILE A 342 -7.76 43.25 4.43
CA ILE A 342 -6.45 43.12 3.78
C ILE A 342 -5.83 44.50 3.53
N ASN A 343 -6.58 45.45 2.95
CA ASN A 343 -6.09 46.80 2.70
C ASN A 343 -5.75 47.54 4.00
N ARG A 344 -6.52 47.33 5.07
CA ARG A 344 -6.25 47.93 6.38
C ARG A 344 -4.94 47.43 7.00
N VAL A 345 -4.52 46.21 6.65
CA VAL A 345 -3.23 45.62 7.07
C VAL A 345 -2.09 46.05 6.14
N ILE A 346 -2.32 46.07 4.82
CA ILE A 346 -1.30 46.40 3.81
C ILE A 346 -0.93 47.89 3.82
N GLU A 347 -1.91 48.81 3.93
CA GLU A 347 -1.65 50.25 3.78
C GLU A 347 -0.63 50.80 4.79
N PRO A 348 -0.71 50.48 6.10
CA PRO A 348 0.34 50.85 7.04
C PRO A 348 1.74 50.34 6.64
N MET A 349 1.83 49.13 6.08
CA MET A 349 3.08 48.50 5.64
C MET A 349 3.66 49.11 4.35
N LYS A 350 2.91 49.97 3.65
CA LYS A 350 3.42 50.78 2.53
C LYS A 350 4.11 52.08 2.97
N SER A 351 3.91 52.49 4.23
CA SER A 351 4.51 53.70 4.77
C SER A 351 6.04 53.64 4.72
N PRO A 352 6.75 54.75 4.40
CA PRO A 352 8.22 54.81 4.44
C PRO A 352 8.81 54.37 5.79
N GLN A 353 8.04 54.51 6.87
CA GLN A 353 8.43 54.12 8.23
C GLN A 353 8.63 52.61 8.40
N PHE A 354 7.99 51.78 7.55
CA PHE A 354 8.11 50.33 7.61
C PHE A 354 9.32 49.77 6.85
N ARG A 355 10.02 50.57 6.03
CA ARG A 355 11.13 50.08 5.16
C ARG A 355 12.23 49.33 5.93
N GLY A 356 12.50 49.69 7.18
CA GLY A 356 13.52 49.04 8.01
C GLY A 356 13.07 47.74 8.67
N VAL A 357 11.76 47.50 8.74
CA VAL A 357 11.14 46.37 9.49
C VAL A 357 10.63 45.29 8.51
N LEU A 358 10.59 45.56 7.20
CA LEU A 358 10.07 44.64 6.19
C LEU A 358 10.76 43.26 6.18
N SER A 359 12.04 43.19 6.56
CA SER A 359 12.82 41.95 6.65
C SER A 359 12.75 41.27 8.02
N GLU A 360 12.08 41.87 9.02
CA GLU A 360 11.92 41.25 10.34
C GLU A 360 10.81 40.20 10.31
N ILE A 361 11.00 39.12 11.07
CA ILE A 361 10.02 38.05 11.22
C ILE A 361 8.80 38.61 11.96
N ALA A 362 7.68 38.66 11.25
CA ALA A 362 6.43 39.22 11.74
C ALA A 362 5.61 38.17 12.49
N MET A 363 5.59 36.93 11.99
CA MET A 363 4.91 35.82 12.64
C MET A 363 5.54 34.48 12.25
N SER A 364 5.33 33.46 13.08
CA SER A 364 5.58 32.07 12.69
C SER A 364 4.28 31.27 12.73
N VAL A 365 3.96 30.59 11.63
CA VAL A 365 2.80 29.69 11.51
C VAL A 365 3.31 28.34 11.04
N ASN A 366 2.96 27.25 11.73
CA ASN A 366 3.34 25.88 11.37
C ASN A 366 4.85 25.67 11.08
N ASN A 367 5.73 26.23 11.91
CA ASN A 367 7.20 26.21 11.75
C ASN A 367 7.78 27.01 10.56
N GLU A 368 6.97 27.74 9.81
CA GLU A 368 7.46 28.72 8.84
C GLU A 368 7.48 30.11 9.48
N SER A 369 8.56 30.86 9.27
CA SER A 369 8.72 32.24 9.76
C SER A 369 8.49 33.19 8.60
N LEU A 370 7.41 33.96 8.65
CA LEU A 370 7.06 34.93 7.62
C LEU A 370 7.52 36.33 8.05
N ASN A 371 8.30 36.99 7.20
CA ASN A 371 8.65 38.39 7.41
C ASN A 371 7.54 39.35 6.93
N PHE A 372 7.59 40.61 7.36
CA PHE A 372 6.59 41.61 6.98
C PHE A 372 6.48 41.83 5.46
N LEU A 373 7.57 41.63 4.70
CA LEU A 373 7.57 41.70 3.24
C LEU A 373 6.80 40.53 2.61
N GLU A 374 6.97 39.31 3.12
CA GLU A 374 6.27 38.11 2.68
C GLU A 374 4.79 38.18 3.01
N ILE A 375 4.43 38.62 4.23
CA ILE A 375 3.02 38.85 4.60
C ILE A 375 2.39 39.89 3.68
N ARG A 376 3.08 41.00 3.41
CA ARG A 376 2.58 42.03 2.51
C ARG A 376 2.39 41.49 1.09
N THR A 377 3.34 40.70 0.59
CA THR A 377 3.28 40.11 -0.76
C THR A 377 2.12 39.13 -0.85
N GLN A 378 2.03 38.17 0.06
CA GLN A 378 0.98 37.16 0.08
C GLN A 378 -0.42 37.77 0.27
N LEU A 379 -0.57 38.80 1.10
CA LEU A 379 -1.85 39.50 1.25
C LEU A 379 -2.20 40.33 0.01
N SER A 380 -1.21 40.91 -0.68
CA SER A 380 -1.44 41.62 -1.95
C SER A 380 -1.86 40.63 -3.04
N ASP A 381 -1.17 39.50 -3.16
CA ASP A 381 -1.50 38.44 -4.12
C ASP A 381 -2.91 37.88 -3.84
N ARG A 382 -3.24 37.69 -2.55
CA ARG A 382 -4.59 37.25 -2.15
C ARG A 382 -5.66 38.29 -2.47
N ARG A 383 -5.37 39.59 -2.29
CA ARG A 383 -6.28 40.68 -2.68
C ARG A 383 -6.51 40.69 -4.19
N ASP A 384 -5.44 40.61 -4.97
CA ASP A 384 -5.51 40.67 -6.43
C ASP A 384 -6.25 39.45 -6.97
N PHE A 385 -6.01 38.26 -6.40
CA PHE A 385 -6.80 37.05 -6.67
C PHE A 385 -8.28 37.21 -6.35
N LEU A 386 -8.63 37.83 -5.21
CA LEU A 386 -10.02 38.08 -4.83
C LEU A 386 -10.70 39.13 -5.71
N LEU A 387 -9.95 40.08 -6.29
CA LEU A 387 -10.43 41.07 -7.25
C LEU A 387 -10.60 40.47 -8.67
N GLU A 388 -9.81 39.47 -9.02
CA GLU A 388 -9.88 38.76 -10.30
C GLU A 388 -10.94 37.65 -10.33
N GLN A 389 -11.54 37.30 -9.18
CA GLN A 389 -12.68 36.38 -9.18
C GLN A 389 -13.90 37.06 -9.80
N PRO A 390 -14.56 36.42 -10.80
CA PRO A 390 -15.81 36.95 -11.33
C PRO A 390 -16.83 37.05 -10.19
N GLU A 391 -17.50 38.21 -10.08
CA GLU A 391 -18.63 38.37 -9.17
C GLU A 391 -19.63 37.24 -9.41
N ARG A 392 -20.02 36.54 -8.36
CA ARG A 392 -21.07 35.52 -8.44
C ARG A 392 -22.33 36.15 -9.03
N ASP A 393 -23.04 35.43 -9.89
CA ASP A 393 -24.27 35.92 -10.53
C ASP A 393 -25.28 36.47 -9.50
N ASP A 394 -25.37 35.83 -8.33
CA ASP A 394 -26.21 36.27 -7.20
C ASP A 394 -25.80 37.64 -6.62
N VAL A 395 -24.50 37.95 -6.61
CA VAL A 395 -23.93 39.21 -6.08
C VAL A 395 -24.12 40.33 -7.09
N SER A 396 -23.84 40.06 -8.37
CA SER A 396 -24.09 40.98 -9.48
C SER A 396 -25.57 41.34 -9.59
N SER A 397 -26.46 40.35 -9.43
CA SER A 397 -27.90 40.56 -9.37
C SER A 397 -28.33 41.47 -8.22
N ILE A 398 -27.84 41.23 -7.00
CA ILE A 398 -28.17 42.06 -5.82
C ILE A 398 -27.61 43.48 -5.96
N ASN A 399 -26.40 43.66 -6.48
CA ASN A 399 -25.82 44.98 -6.73
C ASN A 399 -26.61 45.75 -7.78
N GLY A 400 -27.00 45.08 -8.88
CA GLY A 400 -27.89 45.65 -9.90
C GLY A 400 -29.23 46.10 -9.31
N GLU A 401 -29.82 45.30 -8.41
CA GLU A 401 -31.05 45.67 -7.70
C GLU A 401 -30.87 46.89 -6.78
N ILE A 402 -29.77 46.96 -6.02
CA ILE A 402 -29.48 48.11 -5.14
C ILE A 402 -29.36 49.40 -5.96
N ASP A 403 -28.67 49.37 -7.09
CA ASP A 403 -28.51 50.53 -7.97
C ASP A 403 -29.84 51.01 -8.58
N ILE A 404 -30.70 50.06 -8.98
CA ILE A 404 -32.05 50.37 -9.44
C ILE A 404 -32.84 51.06 -8.31
N GLN A 405 -32.82 50.51 -7.09
CA GLN A 405 -33.56 51.10 -5.96
C GLN A 405 -33.01 52.47 -5.54
N ASN A 406 -31.70 52.69 -5.63
CA ASN A 406 -31.09 54.01 -5.36
C ASN A 406 -31.51 55.08 -6.38
N LYS A 407 -31.59 54.72 -7.67
CA LYS A 407 -32.12 55.60 -8.73
C LYS A 407 -33.58 55.95 -8.45
N VAL A 408 -34.40 54.96 -8.06
CA VAL A 408 -35.80 55.16 -7.66
C VAL A 408 -35.90 56.12 -6.47
N LEU A 409 -35.11 55.92 -5.41
CA LEU A 409 -35.13 56.75 -4.20
C LEU A 409 -34.74 58.22 -4.50
N LYS A 410 -33.75 58.44 -5.38
CA LYS A 410 -33.36 59.79 -5.82
C LYS A 410 -34.51 60.52 -6.50
N ASN A 411 -35.19 59.84 -7.43
CA ASN A 411 -36.33 60.43 -8.15
C ASN A 411 -37.53 60.69 -7.22
N LEU A 412 -37.84 59.77 -6.29
CA LEU A 412 -38.88 59.99 -5.26
C LEU A 412 -38.60 61.24 -4.41
N THR A 413 -37.33 61.51 -4.10
CA THR A 413 -36.93 62.67 -3.29
C THR A 413 -37.12 63.98 -4.06
N ILE A 414 -36.84 64.00 -5.37
CA ILE A 414 -37.11 65.14 -6.25
C ILE A 414 -38.61 65.42 -6.31
N ILE A 415 -39.43 64.38 -6.50
CA ILE A 415 -40.89 64.50 -6.54
C ILE A 415 -41.43 65.06 -5.21
N LYS A 416 -40.89 64.61 -4.07
CA LYS A 416 -41.25 65.15 -2.74
C LYS A 416 -40.97 66.66 -2.64
N GLY A 417 -39.85 67.12 -3.19
CA GLY A 417 -39.52 68.55 -3.27
C GLY A 417 -40.53 69.34 -4.08
N LEU A 418 -40.92 68.82 -5.25
CA LEU A 418 -41.91 69.46 -6.12
C LEU A 418 -43.32 69.52 -5.48
N PHE A 419 -43.73 68.51 -4.70
CA PHE A 419 -44.97 68.57 -3.93
C PHE A 419 -44.97 69.68 -2.87
N ALA A 420 -43.82 69.94 -2.24
CA ALA A 420 -43.68 71.06 -1.29
C ALA A 420 -43.81 72.41 -2.01
N GLU A 421 -43.17 72.55 -3.17
CA GLU A 421 -43.28 73.73 -4.03
C GLU A 421 -44.73 73.97 -4.49
N LEU A 422 -45.41 72.93 -4.97
CA LEU A 422 -46.82 72.98 -5.37
C LEU A 422 -47.74 73.48 -4.23
N SER A 423 -47.52 72.97 -3.02
CA SER A 423 -48.30 73.41 -1.85
C SER A 423 -48.07 74.90 -1.52
N GLY A 424 -46.84 75.40 -1.73
CA GLY A 424 -46.50 76.81 -1.62
C GLY A 424 -47.21 77.67 -2.67
N ILE A 425 -47.24 77.22 -3.92
CA ILE A 425 -47.93 77.89 -5.03
C ILE A 425 -49.44 77.97 -4.76
N LYS A 426 -50.08 76.84 -4.38
CA LYS A 426 -51.52 76.80 -4.05
C LYS A 426 -51.91 77.75 -2.92
N THR A 427 -51.07 77.84 -1.89
CA THR A 427 -51.28 78.77 -0.77
C THR A 427 -51.22 80.23 -1.23
N GLN A 428 -50.33 80.55 -2.16
CA GLN A 428 -50.22 81.89 -2.75
C GLN A 428 -51.41 82.23 -3.65
N ILE A 429 -51.87 81.28 -4.49
CA ILE A 429 -53.07 81.44 -5.32
C ILE A 429 -54.30 81.72 -4.47
N LEU A 430 -54.51 80.98 -3.37
CA LEU A 430 -55.60 81.22 -2.42
C LEU A 430 -55.55 82.64 -1.82
N LYS A 431 -54.35 83.11 -1.45
CA LYS A 431 -54.15 84.45 -0.90
C LYS A 431 -54.43 85.56 -1.92
N GLU A 432 -54.02 85.36 -3.17
CA GLU A 432 -54.24 86.31 -4.26
C GLU A 432 -55.69 86.32 -4.76
N SER A 433 -56.33 85.14 -4.83
CA SER A 433 -57.76 84.99 -5.13
C SER A 433 -58.65 85.68 -4.08
N THR A 434 -58.34 85.49 -2.79
CA THR A 434 -59.06 86.19 -1.70
C THR A 434 -58.91 87.71 -1.79
N ARG A 435 -57.72 88.20 -2.20
CA ARG A 435 -57.49 89.64 -2.44
C ARG A 435 -58.26 90.15 -3.65
N SER A 436 -58.33 89.37 -4.73
CA SER A 436 -59.14 89.67 -5.92
C SER A 436 -60.62 89.80 -5.55
N GLN A 437 -61.16 88.83 -4.81
CA GLN A 437 -62.56 88.84 -4.37
C GLN A 437 -62.89 90.07 -3.50
N ASN A 438 -61.97 90.47 -2.62
CA ASN A 438 -62.14 91.67 -1.80
C ASN A 438 -62.12 92.99 -2.61
N ILE A 439 -61.49 93.00 -3.78
CA ILE A 439 -61.52 94.15 -4.71
C ILE A 439 -62.81 94.11 -5.53
N ILE A 440 -63.23 92.93 -5.99
CA ILE A 440 -64.50 92.72 -6.73
C ILE A 440 -65.70 93.16 -5.88
N ASN A 441 -65.72 92.83 -4.60
CA ASN A 441 -66.78 93.23 -3.66
C ASN A 441 -66.87 94.75 -3.42
N LYS A 442 -65.89 95.54 -3.89
CA LYS A 442 -65.88 97.02 -3.79
C LYS A 442 -66.35 97.71 -5.08
N LEU A 443 -66.70 96.96 -6.12
CA LEU A 443 -67.17 97.47 -7.42
C LEU A 443 -68.71 97.59 -7.45
N THR A 444 -69.23 98.40 -8.37
CA THR A 444 -70.67 98.60 -8.60
C THR A 444 -71.40 97.33 -9.11
N PRO A 445 -72.65 97.04 -8.67
CA PRO A 445 -73.35 95.77 -8.95
C PRO A 445 -73.50 95.39 -10.43
N ASN A 446 -73.78 96.37 -11.31
CA ASN A 446 -73.98 96.14 -12.75
C ASN A 446 -72.66 95.77 -13.48
N THR A 447 -71.53 96.26 -12.97
CA THR A 447 -70.19 95.92 -13.48
C THR A 447 -69.77 94.53 -12.98
N VAL A 448 -70.13 94.18 -11.73
CA VAL A 448 -69.87 92.87 -11.12
C VAL A 448 -70.57 91.74 -11.88
N GLU A 449 -71.84 91.90 -12.25
CA GLU A 449 -72.63 90.84 -12.89
C GLU A 449 -72.09 90.47 -14.30
N LYS A 450 -71.75 91.48 -15.12
CA LYS A 450 -71.11 91.25 -16.43
C LYS A 450 -69.70 90.67 -16.30
N TYR A 451 -68.98 91.05 -15.26
CA TYR A 451 -67.64 90.54 -14.97
C TYR A 451 -67.67 89.08 -14.51
N GLN A 452 -68.60 88.72 -13.63
CA GLN A 452 -68.82 87.35 -13.15
C GLN A 452 -69.27 86.42 -14.27
N LEU A 453 -70.09 86.89 -15.21
CA LEU A 453 -70.48 86.10 -16.38
C LEU A 453 -69.27 85.74 -17.25
N LEU A 454 -68.42 86.72 -17.57
CA LEU A 454 -67.18 86.48 -18.33
C LEU A 454 -66.18 85.61 -17.56
N GLU A 455 -66.11 85.76 -16.24
CA GLU A 455 -65.26 84.93 -15.37
C GLU A 455 -65.71 83.46 -15.34
N SER A 456 -67.03 83.21 -15.26
CA SER A 456 -67.57 81.86 -15.34
C SER A 456 -67.29 81.19 -16.69
N GLN A 457 -67.37 81.95 -17.79
CA GLN A 457 -67.03 81.47 -19.12
C GLN A 457 -65.52 81.17 -19.26
N MET A 458 -64.65 82.02 -18.70
CA MET A 458 -63.21 81.75 -18.70
C MET A 458 -62.84 80.54 -17.83
N ALA A 459 -63.50 80.31 -16.70
CA ALA A 459 -63.27 79.14 -15.86
C ALA A 459 -63.62 77.83 -16.58
N ILE A 460 -64.73 77.82 -17.34
CA ILE A 460 -65.13 76.66 -18.16
C ILE A 460 -64.11 76.42 -19.28
N LEU A 461 -63.71 77.47 -20.01
CA LEU A 461 -62.72 77.35 -21.09
C LEU A 461 -61.33 76.92 -20.57
N SER A 462 -60.91 77.39 -19.40
CA SER A 462 -59.67 76.94 -18.76
C SER A 462 -59.73 75.46 -18.39
N THR A 463 -60.85 75.02 -17.80
CA THR A 463 -61.05 73.60 -17.45
C THR A 463 -61.00 72.70 -18.69
N GLN A 464 -61.62 73.13 -19.79
CA GLN A 464 -61.57 72.43 -21.07
C GLN A 464 -60.17 72.42 -21.69
N ARG A 465 -59.42 73.52 -21.56
CA ARG A 465 -58.03 73.64 -22.00
C ARG A 465 -57.14 72.66 -21.24
N ASP A 466 -57.28 72.61 -19.91
CA ASP A 466 -56.46 71.76 -19.05
C ASP A 466 -56.76 70.27 -19.32
N ALA A 467 -58.03 69.92 -19.57
CA ALA A 467 -58.41 68.57 -19.99
C ALA A 467 -57.84 68.18 -21.36
N ALA A 468 -57.88 69.07 -22.36
CA ALA A 468 -57.31 68.84 -23.69
C ALA A 468 -55.78 68.73 -23.65
N LEU A 469 -55.13 69.52 -22.79
CA LEU A 469 -53.67 69.47 -22.60
C LEU A 469 -53.25 68.17 -21.91
N ALA A 470 -53.97 67.73 -20.86
CA ALA A 470 -53.72 66.45 -20.22
C ALA A 470 -53.89 65.26 -21.18
N ALA A 471 -54.92 65.27 -22.03
CA ALA A 471 -55.14 64.25 -23.06
C ALA A 471 -54.00 64.23 -24.09
N ARG A 472 -53.59 65.40 -24.60
CA ARG A 472 -52.44 65.53 -25.50
C ARG A 472 -51.14 65.02 -24.87
N THR A 473 -50.84 65.42 -23.63
CA THR A 473 -49.64 64.99 -22.93
C THR A 473 -49.64 63.48 -22.69
N LYS A 474 -50.79 62.89 -22.34
CA LYS A 474 -50.94 61.45 -22.20
C LYS A 474 -50.65 60.71 -23.52
N ALA A 475 -51.23 61.17 -24.62
CA ALA A 475 -50.98 60.59 -25.95
C ALA A 475 -49.50 60.75 -26.38
N GLN A 476 -48.89 61.91 -26.10
CA GLN A 476 -47.46 62.14 -26.37
C GLN A 476 -46.56 61.22 -25.54
N VAL A 477 -46.86 61.00 -24.26
CA VAL A 477 -46.11 60.07 -23.41
C VAL A 477 -46.18 58.64 -23.94
N GLN A 478 -47.35 58.22 -24.45
CA GLN A 478 -47.49 56.90 -25.08
C GLN A 478 -46.68 56.80 -26.38
N ILE A 479 -46.62 57.86 -27.19
CA ILE A 479 -45.74 57.90 -28.37
C ILE A 479 -44.26 57.89 -27.99
N ASP A 480 -43.85 58.64 -26.98
CA ASP A 480 -42.45 58.69 -26.53
C ASP A 480 -42.01 57.36 -25.93
N GLN A 481 -42.93 56.66 -25.24
CA GLN A 481 -42.71 55.27 -24.81
C GLN A 481 -42.51 54.35 -26.01
N LEU A 482 -43.36 54.43 -27.04
CA LEU A 482 -43.21 53.63 -28.26
C LEU A 482 -41.92 53.95 -29.04
N LYS A 483 -41.48 55.22 -29.07
CA LYS A 483 -40.24 55.67 -29.73
C LYS A 483 -38.97 55.40 -28.92
N GLY A 484 -39.08 55.23 -27.60
CA GLY A 484 -37.95 54.92 -26.72
C GLY A 484 -37.31 53.55 -26.96
N PHE A 485 -37.96 52.68 -27.74
CA PHE A 485 -37.52 51.31 -28.02
C PHE A 485 -36.75 51.14 -29.36
N GLY A 486 -36.48 52.22 -30.09
CA GLY A 486 -35.70 52.20 -31.33
C GLY A 486 -36.44 52.84 -32.51
N ASP A 487 -35.70 53.17 -33.57
CA ASP A 487 -36.32 53.62 -34.82
C ASP A 487 -37.12 52.47 -35.44
N ARG A 488 -38.29 52.78 -36.00
CA ARG A 488 -39.18 51.77 -36.61
C ARG A 488 -38.46 51.04 -37.74
N ASP A 489 -37.66 51.76 -38.53
CA ASP A 489 -36.93 51.19 -39.65
C ASP A 489 -35.78 50.27 -39.17
N ASP A 490 -35.15 50.60 -38.03
CA ASP A 490 -34.14 49.74 -37.41
C ASP A 490 -34.76 48.45 -36.86
N LEU A 491 -35.96 48.52 -36.29
CA LEU A 491 -36.71 47.34 -35.82
C LEU A 491 -37.19 46.45 -36.97
N ILE A 492 -37.66 47.05 -38.09
CA ILE A 492 -38.00 46.29 -39.31
C ILE A 492 -36.78 45.53 -39.79
N LYS A 493 -35.65 46.24 -39.95
CA LYS A 493 -34.41 45.63 -40.43
C LYS A 493 -33.91 44.52 -39.50
N ALA A 494 -33.97 44.73 -38.18
CA ALA A 494 -33.59 43.71 -37.21
C ALA A 494 -34.49 42.46 -37.25
N VAL A 495 -35.78 42.61 -37.57
CA VAL A 495 -36.73 41.50 -37.76
C VAL A 495 -36.48 40.80 -39.10
N GLU A 496 -36.18 41.52 -40.17
CA GLU A 496 -35.82 40.96 -41.49
C GLU A 496 -34.50 40.18 -41.44
N ASP A 497 -33.46 40.75 -40.82
CA ASP A 497 -32.17 40.09 -40.60
C ASP A 497 -32.35 38.81 -39.74
N ALA A 498 -33.26 38.84 -38.77
CA ALA A 498 -33.60 37.66 -37.97
C ALA A 498 -34.38 36.60 -38.77
N GLU A 499 -35.24 36.99 -39.71
CA GLU A 499 -36.01 36.09 -40.57
C GLU A 499 -35.10 35.35 -41.58
N GLU A 500 -34.04 36.01 -42.06
CA GLU A 500 -33.00 35.36 -42.87
C GLU A 500 -32.25 34.25 -42.09
N VAL A 501 -32.02 34.47 -40.80
CA VAL A 501 -31.24 33.55 -39.94
C VAL A 501 -32.09 32.44 -39.30
N LEU A 502 -33.32 32.75 -38.89
CA LEU A 502 -34.20 31.86 -38.11
C LEU A 502 -35.33 31.23 -38.95
N GLY A 503 -35.52 31.69 -40.18
CA GLY A 503 -36.60 31.26 -41.07
C GLY A 503 -37.94 31.91 -40.70
N ASP A 504 -39.04 31.31 -41.16
CA ASP A 504 -40.40 31.89 -41.09
C ASP A 504 -40.79 32.37 -39.67
N ARG A 505 -41.08 33.67 -39.57
CA ARG A 505 -41.53 34.35 -38.34
C ARG A 505 -42.72 33.70 -37.65
N ASN A 506 -43.60 33.02 -38.39
CA ASN A 506 -44.75 32.32 -37.81
C ASN A 506 -44.34 31.10 -36.96
N THR A 507 -43.12 30.62 -37.13
CA THR A 507 -42.58 29.47 -36.40
C THR A 507 -41.72 29.87 -35.21
N TRP A 508 -41.42 31.15 -35.01
CA TRP A 508 -40.49 31.58 -33.95
C TRP A 508 -40.95 31.20 -32.54
N LEU A 509 -42.25 31.32 -32.22
CA LEU A 509 -42.79 30.92 -30.92
C LEU A 509 -42.68 29.40 -30.68
N SER A 510 -42.92 28.57 -31.70
CA SER A 510 -42.78 27.12 -31.56
C SER A 510 -41.31 26.70 -31.51
N GLN A 511 -40.44 27.38 -32.27
CA GLN A 511 -38.98 27.21 -32.19
C GLN A 511 -38.45 27.61 -30.80
N GLN A 512 -38.97 28.67 -30.19
CA GLN A 512 -38.57 29.15 -28.86
C GLN A 512 -38.86 28.10 -27.81
N HIS A 513 -40.10 27.60 -27.78
CA HIS A 513 -40.49 26.53 -26.86
C HIS A 513 -39.67 25.25 -27.06
N THR A 514 -39.39 24.88 -28.31
CA THR A 514 -38.58 23.70 -28.64
C THR A 514 -37.13 23.85 -28.18
N LEU A 515 -36.52 25.02 -28.43
CA LEU A 515 -35.17 25.33 -27.99
C LEU A 515 -35.07 25.44 -26.47
N GLN A 516 -36.11 25.94 -25.80
CA GLN A 516 -36.14 26.03 -24.34
C GLN A 516 -36.13 24.64 -23.68
N ILE A 517 -36.96 23.71 -24.18
CA ILE A 517 -36.93 22.30 -23.75
C ILE A 517 -35.56 21.67 -24.06
N ALA A 518 -34.97 21.97 -25.22
CA ALA A 518 -33.66 21.43 -25.59
C ALA A 518 -32.55 21.95 -24.65
N VAL A 519 -32.56 23.23 -24.26
CA VAL A 519 -31.61 23.81 -23.31
C VAL A 519 -31.77 23.20 -21.91
N GLU A 520 -33.01 23.02 -21.43
CA GLU A 520 -33.27 22.35 -20.15
C GLU A 520 -32.75 20.90 -20.16
N SER A 521 -33.06 20.13 -21.22
CA SER A 521 -32.55 18.76 -21.39
C SER A 521 -31.01 18.69 -21.46
N LEU A 522 -30.37 19.65 -22.14
CA LEU A 522 -28.90 19.73 -22.20
C LEU A 522 -28.29 20.09 -20.83
N ASN A 523 -28.94 20.95 -20.04
CA ASN A 523 -28.50 21.22 -18.67
C ASN A 523 -28.64 20.00 -17.76
N ASP A 524 -29.77 19.30 -17.82
CA ASP A 524 -29.99 18.08 -17.03
C ASP A 524 -28.94 17.00 -17.36
N THR A 525 -28.65 16.81 -18.65
CA THR A 525 -27.63 15.85 -19.09
C THR A 525 -26.22 16.27 -18.69
N LYS A 526 -25.91 17.58 -18.68
CA LYS A 526 -24.66 18.11 -18.14
C LYS A 526 -24.51 17.79 -16.65
N GLU A 527 -25.53 18.06 -15.84
CA GLU A 527 -25.52 17.83 -14.39
C GLU A 527 -25.35 16.35 -14.05
N GLN A 528 -26.09 15.47 -14.75
CA GLN A 528 -25.93 14.02 -14.62
C GLN A 528 -24.51 13.55 -14.96
N LEU A 529 -23.90 14.11 -16.00
CA LEU A 529 -22.56 13.78 -16.43
C LEU A 529 -21.48 14.31 -15.48
N GLU A 530 -21.68 15.49 -14.88
CA GLU A 530 -20.82 16.02 -13.83
C GLU A 530 -20.87 15.17 -12.55
N SER A 531 -22.07 14.75 -12.14
CA SER A 531 -22.24 13.80 -11.05
C SER A 531 -21.51 12.48 -11.35
N LYS A 532 -21.67 11.92 -12.55
CA LYS A 532 -20.96 10.70 -12.96
C LYS A 532 -19.44 10.87 -12.99
N LEU A 533 -18.93 12.01 -13.47
CA LEU A 533 -17.50 12.33 -13.45
C LEU A 533 -16.95 12.40 -12.03
N SER A 534 -17.70 12.99 -11.09
CA SER A 534 -17.29 13.06 -9.68
C SER A 534 -17.17 11.66 -9.06
N THR A 535 -18.12 10.76 -9.37
CA THR A 535 -18.07 9.37 -8.89
C THR A 535 -16.90 8.59 -9.49
N LEU A 536 -16.63 8.75 -10.80
CA LEU A 536 -15.51 8.08 -11.45
C LEU A 536 -14.15 8.55 -10.91
N LYS A 537 -14.00 9.86 -10.63
CA LYS A 537 -12.78 10.43 -10.02
C LYS A 537 -12.58 9.91 -8.60
N LEU A 538 -13.65 9.78 -7.81
CA LEU A 538 -13.59 9.18 -6.47
C LEU A 538 -13.16 7.70 -6.55
N ASP A 539 -13.70 6.95 -7.50
CA ASP A 539 -13.35 5.54 -7.69
C ASP A 539 -11.89 5.39 -8.17
N GLU A 540 -11.40 6.26 -9.07
CA GLU A 540 -9.98 6.32 -9.45
C GLU A 540 -9.08 6.52 -8.23
N GLN A 541 -9.41 7.47 -7.34
CA GLN A 541 -8.67 7.71 -6.11
C GLN A 541 -8.64 6.48 -5.18
N LYS A 542 -9.80 5.82 -4.99
CA LYS A 542 -9.88 4.59 -4.19
C LYS A 542 -8.99 3.48 -4.75
N TYR A 543 -9.02 3.28 -6.08
CA TYR A 543 -8.14 2.27 -6.72
C TYR A 543 -6.67 2.63 -6.58
N HIS A 544 -6.34 3.92 -6.68
CA HIS A 544 -4.97 4.40 -6.48
C HIS A 544 -4.48 4.15 -5.05
N GLU A 545 -5.30 4.44 -4.04
CA GLU A 545 -4.98 4.15 -2.63
C GLU A 545 -4.83 2.64 -2.36
N LEU A 546 -5.73 1.81 -2.93
CA LEU A 546 -5.63 0.36 -2.81
C LEU A 546 -4.30 -0.16 -3.37
N LEU A 547 -3.93 0.27 -4.59
CA LEU A 547 -2.65 -0.10 -5.20
C LEU A 547 -1.47 0.38 -4.36
N LYS A 548 -1.50 1.61 -3.84
CA LYS A 548 -0.46 2.14 -2.96
C LYS A 548 -0.30 1.32 -1.68
N ASN A 549 -1.41 0.91 -1.07
CA ASN A 549 -1.41 0.08 0.13
C ASN A 549 -0.85 -1.33 -0.15
N GLU A 550 -1.24 -1.95 -1.27
CA GLU A 550 -0.68 -3.23 -1.67
C GLU A 550 0.83 -3.12 -1.96
N PHE A 551 1.28 -2.02 -2.60
CA PHE A 551 2.71 -1.76 -2.83
C PHE A 551 3.50 -1.58 -1.53
N THR A 552 2.93 -0.86 -0.56
CA THR A 552 3.55 -0.63 0.75
C THR A 552 3.62 -1.94 1.55
N SER A 553 2.59 -2.78 1.44
CA SER A 553 2.61 -4.13 2.03
C SER A 553 3.70 -5.01 1.41
N LEU A 554 3.82 -5.00 0.08
CA LEU A 554 4.87 -5.72 -0.64
C LEU A 554 6.28 -5.23 -0.28
N SER A 555 6.49 -3.91 -0.18
CA SER A 555 7.80 -3.35 0.16
C SER A 555 8.23 -3.71 1.59
N SER A 556 7.30 -3.72 2.54
CA SER A 556 7.60 -4.10 3.92
C SER A 556 7.97 -5.59 4.05
N ASN A 557 7.25 -6.46 3.33
CA ASN A 557 7.43 -7.90 3.41
C ASN A 557 8.62 -8.39 2.56
N PHE A 558 8.93 -7.68 1.46
CA PHE A 558 9.95 -8.07 0.49
C PHE A 558 10.78 -6.86 0.00
N PRO A 559 11.66 -6.28 0.84
CA PRO A 559 12.39 -5.05 0.52
C PRO A 559 13.26 -5.13 -0.75
N TRP A 560 13.78 -6.32 -1.05
CA TRP A 560 14.66 -6.59 -2.20
C TRP A 560 13.93 -6.55 -3.56
N ILE A 561 12.60 -6.51 -3.58
CA ILE A 561 11.80 -6.43 -4.82
C ILE A 561 11.73 -5.01 -5.36
N LEU A 562 11.78 -3.99 -4.48
CA LEU A 562 11.70 -2.58 -4.87
C LEU A 562 12.77 -2.17 -5.90
N PRO A 563 14.06 -2.52 -5.73
CA PRO A 563 15.08 -2.22 -6.73
C PRO A 563 14.86 -2.92 -8.07
N ILE A 564 14.20 -4.10 -8.08
CA ILE A 564 13.94 -4.89 -9.29
C ILE A 564 12.77 -4.31 -10.09
N LEU A 565 11.78 -3.78 -9.37
CA LEU A 565 10.61 -3.14 -9.97
C LEU A 565 10.91 -1.73 -10.50
N ASP A 566 12.08 -1.15 -10.18
CA ASP A 566 12.45 0.23 -10.52
C ASP A 566 11.41 1.25 -10.02
N LEU A 567 10.82 0.94 -8.86
CA LEU A 567 9.76 1.73 -8.24
C LEU A 567 10.34 2.52 -7.07
N ASN A 568 10.66 3.79 -7.34
CA ASN A 568 10.82 4.77 -6.26
C ASN A 568 9.43 5.04 -5.67
N THR A 569 9.30 4.83 -4.37
CA THR A 569 8.07 4.62 -3.59
C THR A 569 7.11 5.82 -3.47
N SER A 570 7.25 6.88 -4.26
CA SER A 570 6.32 8.04 -4.23
C SER A 570 5.82 8.50 -5.60
N ASP A 571 6.66 8.47 -6.64
CA ASP A 571 6.37 9.22 -7.89
C ASP A 571 5.93 8.32 -9.06
N THR A 572 5.98 7.00 -8.90
CA THR A 572 5.87 6.07 -10.04
C THR A 572 4.46 5.59 -10.35
N ILE A 573 3.51 5.57 -9.41
CA ILE A 573 2.14 5.04 -9.66
C ILE A 573 1.40 5.88 -10.73
N ASP A 574 1.61 7.20 -10.75
CA ASP A 574 1.00 8.09 -11.74
C ASP A 574 1.61 7.95 -13.14
N SER A 575 2.88 7.56 -13.23
CA SER A 575 3.64 7.41 -14.49
C SER A 575 3.69 5.98 -15.04
N LEU A 576 3.21 4.99 -14.28
CA LEU A 576 3.30 3.58 -14.65
C LEU A 576 2.29 3.24 -15.75
N ASP A 577 2.80 3.06 -16.95
CA ASP A 577 2.09 2.38 -18.04
C ASP A 577 1.70 0.96 -17.59
N GLN A 578 0.40 0.63 -17.66
CA GLN A 578 -0.15 -0.69 -17.30
C GLN A 578 0.61 -1.82 -17.99
N LYS A 579 1.00 -1.63 -19.27
CA LYS A 579 1.75 -2.64 -20.01
C LYS A 579 3.12 -2.87 -19.41
N ARG A 580 3.78 -1.80 -18.93
CA ARG A 580 5.08 -1.90 -18.26
C ARG A 580 4.93 -2.61 -16.92
N PHE A 581 3.93 -2.24 -16.11
CA PHE A 581 3.68 -2.90 -14.82
C PHE A 581 3.36 -4.39 -14.97
N GLN A 582 2.39 -4.75 -15.82
CA GLN A 582 2.02 -6.15 -16.06
C GLN A 582 3.20 -6.97 -16.57
N ARG A 583 4.01 -6.41 -17.48
CA ARG A 583 5.22 -7.07 -17.97
C ARG A 583 6.23 -7.31 -16.85
N THR A 584 6.44 -6.33 -15.97
CA THR A 584 7.38 -6.48 -14.83
C THR A 584 6.87 -7.50 -13.82
N CYS A 585 5.58 -7.47 -13.45
CA CYS A 585 4.98 -8.48 -12.57
C CYS A 585 5.07 -9.88 -13.17
N THR A 586 4.76 -10.04 -14.46
CA THR A 586 4.88 -11.31 -15.16
C THR A 586 6.32 -11.83 -15.15
N ASN A 587 7.30 -10.94 -15.43
CA ASN A 587 8.71 -11.30 -15.38
C ASN A 587 9.15 -11.74 -13.98
N ILE A 588 8.69 -11.07 -12.93
CA ILE A 588 9.00 -11.44 -11.55
C ILE A 588 8.36 -12.78 -11.21
N ILE A 589 7.08 -12.98 -11.52
CA ILE A 589 6.38 -14.26 -11.30
C ILE A 589 7.12 -15.39 -12.01
N THR A 590 7.50 -15.21 -13.29
CA THR A 590 8.24 -16.23 -14.04
C THR A 590 9.61 -16.51 -13.42
N ARG A 591 10.32 -15.48 -12.92
CA ARG A 591 11.62 -15.66 -12.24
C ARG A 591 11.46 -16.39 -10.90
N LEU A 592 10.42 -16.06 -10.13
CA LEU A 592 10.10 -16.71 -8.86
C LEU A 592 9.74 -18.17 -9.07
N GLN A 593 8.91 -18.47 -10.07
CA GLN A 593 8.56 -19.84 -10.44
C GLN A 593 9.80 -20.64 -10.83
N LYS A 594 10.65 -20.13 -11.73
CA LYS A 594 11.91 -20.78 -12.09
C LYS A 594 12.84 -21.00 -10.90
N SER A 595 12.88 -20.05 -9.96
CA SER A 595 13.67 -20.18 -8.74
C SER A 595 13.10 -21.26 -7.82
N ASN A 596 11.77 -21.32 -7.68
CA ASN A 596 11.07 -22.35 -6.90
C ASN A 596 11.31 -23.75 -7.51
N ASP A 597 11.21 -23.88 -8.83
CA ASP A 597 11.48 -25.13 -9.56
C ASP A 597 12.92 -25.58 -9.33
N SER A 598 13.90 -24.66 -9.45
CA SER A 598 15.31 -24.98 -9.21
C SER A 598 15.59 -25.41 -7.77
N ILE A 599 14.86 -24.86 -6.79
CA ILE A 599 14.98 -25.24 -5.38
C ILE A 599 14.35 -26.63 -5.14
N GLU A 600 13.18 -26.89 -5.71
CA GLU A 600 12.53 -28.21 -5.64
C GLU A 600 13.35 -29.29 -6.36
N ASP A 601 14.01 -28.96 -7.47
CA ASP A 601 14.96 -29.85 -8.14
C ASP A 601 16.15 -30.18 -7.23
N MET A 602 16.73 -29.19 -6.54
CA MET A 602 17.81 -29.40 -5.57
C MET A 602 17.37 -30.31 -4.40
N ARG A 603 16.14 -30.12 -3.92
CA ARG A 603 15.52 -30.96 -2.89
C ARG A 603 15.35 -32.40 -3.37
N ARG A 604 14.81 -32.60 -4.58
CA ARG A 604 14.67 -33.92 -5.21
C ARG A 604 16.02 -34.59 -5.43
N SER A 605 17.02 -33.86 -5.92
CA SER A 605 18.38 -34.40 -6.09
C SER A 605 18.97 -34.88 -4.77
N THR A 606 18.81 -34.14 -3.67
CA THR A 606 19.31 -34.54 -2.35
C THR A 606 18.65 -35.84 -1.87
N ARG A 607 17.32 -35.94 -2.02
CA ARG A 607 16.57 -37.17 -1.72
C ARG A 607 17.00 -38.35 -2.57
N ASN A 608 17.20 -38.14 -3.86
CA ASN A 608 17.64 -39.17 -4.78
C ASN A 608 19.03 -39.70 -4.39
N ILE A 609 19.95 -38.83 -3.96
CA ILE A 609 21.27 -39.25 -3.46
C ILE A 609 21.11 -40.14 -2.22
N ASN A 610 20.30 -39.70 -1.24
CA ASN A 610 20.03 -40.48 -0.03
C ASN A 610 19.45 -41.87 -0.37
N GLY A 611 18.46 -41.92 -1.27
CA GLY A 611 17.88 -43.17 -1.78
C GLY A 611 18.91 -44.08 -2.44
N ILE A 612 19.75 -43.55 -3.33
CA ILE A 612 20.83 -44.29 -4.00
C ILE A 612 21.79 -44.90 -2.97
N LEU A 613 22.23 -44.14 -1.97
CA LEU A 613 23.14 -44.65 -0.95
C LEU A 613 22.52 -45.81 -0.16
N ASN A 614 21.27 -45.67 0.26
CA ASN A 614 20.55 -46.73 0.97
C ASN A 614 20.40 -48.00 0.11
N THR A 615 20.14 -47.86 -1.19
CA THR A 615 20.06 -48.99 -2.13
C THR A 615 21.42 -49.69 -2.27
N ILE A 616 22.52 -48.95 -2.41
CA ILE A 616 23.87 -49.54 -2.49
C ILE A 616 24.20 -50.25 -1.17
N ALA A 617 23.96 -49.62 -0.02
CA ALA A 617 24.24 -50.23 1.28
C ALA A 617 23.45 -51.52 1.51
N ALA A 618 22.14 -51.51 1.20
CA ALA A 618 21.28 -52.68 1.32
C ALA A 618 21.73 -53.83 0.40
N HIS A 619 22.14 -53.52 -0.84
CA HIS A 619 22.67 -54.52 -1.77
C HIS A 619 23.93 -55.19 -1.23
N VAL A 620 24.89 -54.37 -0.78
CA VAL A 620 26.16 -54.87 -0.22
C VAL A 620 25.89 -55.71 1.04
N GLN A 621 25.01 -55.25 1.93
CA GLN A 621 24.68 -55.96 3.18
C GLN A 621 24.00 -57.32 2.94
N GLN A 622 23.14 -57.44 1.93
CA GLN A 622 22.43 -58.68 1.63
C GLN A 622 23.32 -59.73 0.93
N GLN A 623 24.56 -59.39 0.54
CA GLN A 623 25.51 -60.25 -0.18
C GLN A 623 24.90 -60.95 -1.41
N ARG A 624 23.90 -60.32 -2.05
CA ARG A 624 23.27 -60.85 -3.26
C ARG A 624 24.13 -60.47 -4.47
N GLY A 625 24.35 -61.40 -5.39
CA GLY A 625 25.09 -61.12 -6.62
C GLY A 625 24.26 -60.28 -7.58
N GLY A 626 24.81 -59.13 -8.02
CA GLY A 626 24.27 -58.27 -9.07
C GLY A 626 23.18 -57.30 -8.60
N PHE A 627 23.23 -56.05 -9.07
CA PHE A 627 22.18 -55.04 -8.85
C PHE A 627 20.89 -55.32 -9.66
N ALA A 628 20.62 -56.57 -10.05
CA ALA A 628 19.55 -56.94 -10.98
C ALA A 628 18.13 -56.70 -10.41
N ASP A 629 17.99 -56.67 -9.08
CA ASP A 629 16.74 -56.35 -8.37
C ASP A 629 16.51 -54.84 -8.18
N VAL A 630 17.51 -54.00 -8.48
CA VAL A 630 17.33 -52.54 -8.50
C VAL A 630 16.46 -52.20 -9.70
N GLN A 631 15.26 -51.66 -9.47
CA GLN A 631 14.32 -51.37 -10.56
C GLN A 631 15.04 -50.53 -11.63
N SER A 632 14.83 -50.85 -12.91
CA SER A 632 15.53 -50.23 -14.05
C SER A 632 15.42 -48.70 -14.12
N GLY A 633 14.49 -48.08 -13.37
CA GLY A 633 14.37 -46.63 -13.19
C GLY A 633 15.30 -46.00 -12.14
N GLU A 634 15.89 -46.78 -11.22
CA GLU A 634 16.78 -46.30 -10.14
C GLU A 634 18.26 -46.29 -10.55
N ARG A 635 18.64 -47.06 -11.59
CA ARG A 635 20.00 -47.09 -12.13
C ARG A 635 20.27 -45.85 -13.00
N THR A 636 20.41 -44.71 -12.33
CA THR A 636 20.75 -43.42 -12.94
C THR A 636 22.27 -43.26 -13.12
N GLY A 637 22.73 -42.29 -13.93
CA GLY A 637 24.17 -41.97 -14.00
C GLY A 637 24.78 -41.57 -12.65
N ALA A 638 23.96 -41.05 -11.73
CA ALA A 638 24.38 -40.77 -10.36
C ALA A 638 24.61 -42.06 -9.54
N PHE A 639 23.78 -43.08 -9.73
CA PHE A 639 23.97 -44.39 -9.10
C PHE A 639 25.34 -44.99 -9.47
N ASP A 640 25.65 -45.06 -10.77
CA ASP A 640 26.94 -45.58 -11.24
C ASP A 640 28.14 -44.74 -10.76
N TYR A 641 27.94 -43.43 -10.60
CA TYR A 641 28.96 -42.53 -10.03
C TYR A 641 29.26 -42.88 -8.56
N PHE A 642 28.24 -43.02 -7.72
CA PHE A 642 28.43 -43.36 -6.31
C PHE A 642 29.02 -44.76 -6.13
N VAL A 643 28.59 -45.75 -6.93
CA VAL A 643 29.22 -47.07 -6.94
C VAL A 643 30.71 -46.96 -7.24
N LYS A 644 31.10 -46.26 -8.31
CA LYS A 644 32.52 -46.04 -8.65
C LYS A 644 33.29 -45.24 -7.59
N TYR A 645 32.64 -44.26 -6.96
CA TYR A 645 33.23 -43.48 -5.88
C TYR A 645 33.63 -44.39 -4.72
N TYR A 646 32.71 -45.22 -4.22
CA TYR A 646 33.02 -46.16 -3.15
C TYR A 646 34.02 -47.23 -3.59
N GLU A 647 33.90 -47.78 -4.81
CA GLU A 647 34.94 -48.67 -5.36
C GLU A 647 36.32 -48.04 -5.28
N THR A 648 36.46 -46.76 -5.65
CA THR A 648 37.72 -46.03 -5.65
C THR A 648 38.21 -45.71 -4.24
N GLU A 649 37.33 -45.25 -3.35
CA GLU A 649 37.68 -44.94 -1.96
C GLU A 649 38.16 -46.19 -1.22
N PHE A 650 37.45 -47.32 -1.34
CA PHE A 650 37.86 -48.57 -0.72
C PHE A 650 39.11 -49.17 -1.38
N SER A 651 39.31 -48.94 -2.68
CA SER A 651 40.52 -49.39 -3.40
C SER A 651 41.80 -48.87 -2.77
N LYS A 652 41.80 -47.63 -2.24
CA LYS A 652 42.97 -47.03 -1.58
C LYS A 652 43.48 -47.88 -0.40
N ASN A 653 42.57 -48.51 0.34
CA ASN A 653 42.93 -49.34 1.49
C ASN A 653 43.66 -50.62 1.02
N PHE A 654 43.20 -51.24 -0.07
CA PHE A 654 43.82 -52.46 -0.63
C PHE A 654 45.20 -52.22 -1.26
N GLU A 655 45.63 -50.97 -1.42
CA GLU A 655 46.98 -50.64 -1.88
C GLU A 655 48.05 -50.71 -0.78
N ASN A 656 47.66 -50.82 0.48
CA ASN A 656 48.58 -50.93 1.61
C ASN A 656 49.44 -52.20 1.53
N GLN A 657 50.75 -52.07 1.73
CA GLN A 657 51.73 -53.17 1.65
C GLN A 657 51.38 -54.35 2.58
N SER A 658 50.90 -54.08 3.80
CA SER A 658 50.51 -55.12 4.75
C SER A 658 49.27 -55.89 4.28
N ILE A 659 48.32 -55.21 3.63
CA ILE A 659 47.12 -55.84 3.07
C ILE A 659 47.45 -56.64 1.81
N ARG A 660 48.32 -56.11 0.94
CA ARG A 660 48.77 -56.81 -0.28
C ARG A 660 49.49 -58.12 0.04
N LYS A 661 50.37 -58.10 1.05
CA LYS A 661 51.08 -59.31 1.49
C LYS A 661 50.11 -60.36 2.02
N ALA A 662 49.10 -59.96 2.79
CA ALA A 662 48.21 -60.89 3.48
C ALA A 662 47.02 -61.40 2.66
N LEU A 663 46.51 -60.62 1.69
CA LEU A 663 45.37 -61.02 0.86
C LEU A 663 45.75 -61.54 -0.53
N PHE A 664 46.88 -61.05 -1.07
CA PHE A 664 47.23 -61.26 -2.47
C PHE A 664 48.64 -61.85 -2.63
N ASP A 665 49.29 -62.30 -1.56
CA ASP A 665 50.67 -62.83 -1.56
C ASP A 665 51.70 -61.86 -2.20
N ASN A 666 51.53 -60.55 -1.96
CA ASN A 666 52.25 -59.43 -2.61
C ASN A 666 51.82 -59.13 -4.05
N GLY A 667 50.71 -59.71 -4.50
CA GLY A 667 50.01 -59.31 -5.71
C GLY A 667 49.56 -57.85 -5.70
N THR A 668 49.25 -57.34 -6.89
CA THR A 668 48.82 -55.96 -7.10
C THR A 668 47.31 -55.91 -7.27
N PHE A 669 46.63 -55.29 -6.31
CA PHE A 669 45.21 -54.95 -6.41
C PHE A 669 44.92 -54.11 -7.67
N LYS A 670 43.81 -54.40 -8.36
CA LYS A 670 43.37 -53.64 -9.55
C LYS A 670 42.08 -52.88 -9.34
N ARG A 671 41.04 -53.58 -8.88
CA ARG A 671 39.70 -53.00 -8.74
C ARG A 671 38.85 -53.82 -7.79
N LEU A 672 38.02 -53.11 -7.02
CA LEU A 672 36.87 -53.64 -6.30
C LEU A 672 35.65 -53.47 -7.21
N ASP A 673 34.88 -54.54 -7.42
CA ASP A 673 33.62 -54.52 -8.13
C ASP A 673 32.49 -54.73 -7.10
N LEU A 674 31.77 -53.65 -6.78
CA LEU A 674 30.68 -53.69 -5.79
C LEU A 674 29.39 -54.29 -6.34
N GLU A 675 29.23 -54.36 -7.66
CA GLU A 675 28.07 -55.00 -8.30
C GLU A 675 28.12 -56.51 -8.14
N ASN A 676 29.29 -57.09 -8.39
CA ASN A 676 29.53 -58.53 -8.26
C ASN A 676 30.10 -58.93 -6.89
N LEU A 677 30.43 -57.96 -6.02
CA LEU A 677 31.13 -58.18 -4.76
C LEU A 677 32.40 -59.02 -4.95
N THR A 678 33.25 -58.60 -5.91
CA THR A 678 34.51 -59.29 -6.25
C THR A 678 35.70 -58.34 -6.19
N ILE A 679 36.85 -58.87 -5.78
CA ILE A 679 38.14 -58.17 -5.89
C ILE A 679 38.92 -58.74 -7.07
N ILE A 680 39.42 -57.85 -7.91
CA ILE A 680 40.27 -58.17 -9.05
C ILE A 680 41.71 -57.75 -8.69
N TYR A 681 42.65 -58.69 -8.80
CA TYR A 681 44.07 -58.46 -8.52
C TYR A 681 44.97 -59.24 -9.49
N ASP A 682 46.21 -58.78 -9.66
CA ASP A 682 47.26 -59.52 -10.35
C ASP A 682 48.15 -60.20 -9.30
N ASP A 683 48.43 -61.49 -9.46
CA ASP A 683 49.42 -62.21 -8.65
C ASP A 683 50.87 -61.72 -8.98
N VAL A 684 51.87 -62.16 -8.21
CA VAL A 684 53.31 -61.87 -8.43
C VAL A 684 53.76 -62.22 -9.85
N ASN A 685 53.13 -63.23 -10.46
CA ASN A 685 53.35 -63.64 -11.85
C ASN A 685 52.59 -62.81 -12.90
N LYS A 686 51.91 -61.73 -12.50
CA LYS A 686 51.01 -60.88 -13.33
C LYS A 686 49.81 -61.61 -13.93
N ALA A 687 49.44 -62.78 -13.39
CA ALA A 687 48.20 -63.46 -13.75
C ALA A 687 47.01 -62.77 -13.05
N ARG A 688 45.94 -62.50 -13.80
CA ARG A 688 44.76 -61.79 -13.29
C ARG A 688 43.78 -62.76 -12.64
N PHE A 689 43.45 -62.49 -11.39
CA PHE A 689 42.47 -63.26 -10.60
C PHE A 689 41.29 -62.38 -10.22
N ALA A 690 40.12 -63.01 -10.09
CA ALA A 690 38.92 -62.42 -9.53
C ALA A 690 38.44 -63.32 -8.39
N LYS A 691 38.37 -62.77 -7.17
CA LYS A 691 37.98 -63.51 -5.97
C LYS A 691 36.75 -62.84 -5.35
N PRO A 692 35.60 -63.53 -5.26
CA PRO A 692 34.44 -63.03 -4.53
C PRO A 692 34.81 -62.69 -3.09
N LEU A 693 34.21 -61.64 -2.52
CA LEU A 693 34.46 -61.24 -1.13
C LEU A 693 34.15 -62.37 -0.14
N ALA A 694 33.16 -63.22 -0.46
CA ALA A 694 32.81 -64.39 0.32
C ALA A 694 33.86 -65.53 0.27
N ALA A 695 34.72 -65.56 -0.76
CA ALA A 695 35.65 -66.66 -1.04
C ALA A 695 37.04 -66.52 -0.38
N PHE A 696 37.30 -65.41 0.33
CA PHE A 696 38.51 -65.29 1.16
C PHE A 696 38.42 -66.19 2.40
N SER A 697 39.55 -66.72 2.87
CA SER A 697 39.55 -67.59 4.07
C SER A 697 39.13 -66.79 5.31
N SER A 698 38.64 -67.44 6.37
CA SER A 698 38.29 -66.72 7.62
C SER A 698 39.46 -65.92 8.19
N GLY A 699 40.69 -66.44 8.12
CA GLY A 699 41.90 -65.74 8.57
C GLY A 699 42.35 -64.59 7.66
N GLU A 700 42.31 -64.78 6.33
CA GLU A 700 42.58 -63.71 5.35
C GLU A 700 41.55 -62.58 5.46
N ARG A 701 40.27 -62.96 5.58
CA ARG A 701 39.17 -62.03 5.80
C ARG A 701 39.41 -61.23 7.05
N ALA A 702 39.51 -61.88 8.22
CA ALA A 702 39.68 -61.20 9.51
C ALA A 702 40.84 -60.21 9.48
N PHE A 703 42.01 -60.62 8.98
CA PHE A 703 43.21 -59.78 8.96
C PHE A 703 43.03 -58.52 8.09
N ALA A 704 42.65 -58.66 6.83
CA ALA A 704 42.47 -57.50 5.96
C ALA A 704 41.27 -56.63 6.30
N TYR A 705 40.19 -57.27 6.77
CA TYR A 705 38.99 -56.64 7.30
C TYR A 705 39.34 -55.67 8.43
N THR A 706 40.20 -56.11 9.36
CA THR A 706 40.60 -55.27 10.49
C THR A 706 41.53 -54.16 10.06
N LEU A 707 42.49 -54.42 9.18
CA LEU A 707 43.37 -53.36 8.67
C LEU A 707 42.60 -52.27 7.91
N SER A 708 41.71 -52.67 6.99
CA SER A 708 40.88 -51.73 6.23
C SER A 708 39.92 -50.94 7.14
N SER A 709 39.29 -51.62 8.11
CA SER A 709 38.40 -50.95 9.06
C SER A 709 39.13 -49.98 9.95
N LEU A 710 40.31 -50.34 10.45
CA LEU A 710 41.10 -49.48 11.33
C LEU A 710 41.52 -48.19 10.63
N GLU A 711 41.79 -48.23 9.33
CA GLU A 711 42.10 -47.03 8.53
C GLU A 711 40.86 -46.18 8.21
N THR A 712 39.67 -46.80 8.13
CA THR A 712 38.41 -46.08 7.90
C THR A 712 37.75 -45.57 9.17
N LEU A 713 38.14 -46.09 10.35
CA LEU A 713 37.64 -45.63 11.64
C LEU A 713 37.95 -44.15 11.84
N LYS A 714 36.90 -43.33 11.82
CA LYS A 714 36.95 -41.92 12.20
C LYS A 714 36.44 -41.79 13.63
N PHE A 715 37.25 -41.16 14.48
CA PHE A 715 36.81 -40.65 15.77
C PHE A 715 36.48 -39.17 15.59
N ASP A 716 35.31 -38.73 16.09
CA ASP A 716 34.87 -37.33 16.00
C ASP A 716 35.70 -36.43 16.94
N ASN A 717 36.86 -35.92 16.51
CA ASN A 717 37.72 -34.98 17.26
C ASN A 717 37.85 -35.29 18.78
N VAL A 718 37.96 -36.56 19.15
CA VAL A 718 38.07 -37.00 20.54
C VAL A 718 39.54 -37.19 20.92
N GLU A 719 39.95 -36.72 22.09
CA GLU A 719 41.33 -36.86 22.56
C GLU A 719 41.69 -38.29 22.96
N ASN A 720 40.78 -39.01 23.63
CA ASN A 720 40.97 -40.39 24.07
C ASN A 720 40.21 -41.36 23.16
N ARG A 721 40.95 -42.07 22.31
CA ARG A 721 40.40 -42.91 21.24
C ARG A 721 40.79 -44.35 21.51
N ILE A 722 39.84 -45.18 21.92
CA ILE A 722 40.10 -46.57 22.29
C ILE A 722 39.51 -47.49 21.22
N ILE A 723 40.34 -48.35 20.66
CA ILE A 723 39.89 -49.39 19.73
C ILE A 723 40.02 -50.74 20.42
N VAL A 724 38.98 -51.57 20.31
CA VAL A 724 39.00 -52.94 20.82
C VAL A 724 38.78 -53.92 19.69
N LEU A 725 39.77 -54.78 19.45
CA LEU A 725 39.73 -55.89 18.50
C LEU A 725 39.26 -57.14 19.25
N ASP A 726 37.98 -57.45 19.15
CA ASP A 726 37.31 -58.54 19.87
C ASP A 726 37.31 -59.83 19.06
N GLU A 727 37.73 -60.94 19.68
CA GLU A 727 37.81 -62.29 19.08
C GLU A 727 38.70 -62.41 17.82
N PHE A 728 39.60 -61.46 17.63
CA PHE A 728 40.29 -61.24 16.36
C PHE A 728 41.35 -62.32 16.00
N GLY A 729 41.98 -62.97 16.97
CA GLY A 729 43.13 -63.88 16.73
C GLY A 729 42.83 -65.37 16.82
N ALA A 730 41.56 -65.80 16.89
CA ALA A 730 41.23 -67.23 16.84
C ALA A 730 41.53 -67.88 15.47
N PHE A 731 41.68 -67.07 14.41
CA PHE A 731 41.79 -67.53 13.01
C PHE A 731 43.06 -67.04 12.29
N ILE A 732 44.00 -66.43 13.01
CA ILE A 732 45.19 -65.79 12.41
C ILE A 732 46.44 -66.59 12.77
N GLU A 733 47.22 -66.96 11.74
CA GLU A 733 48.50 -67.63 11.89
C GLU A 733 49.51 -66.75 12.66
N TYR A 734 50.41 -67.38 13.41
CA TYR A 734 51.38 -66.70 14.28
C TYR A 734 52.21 -65.62 13.56
N ASP A 735 52.62 -65.88 12.31
CA ASP A 735 53.42 -64.94 11.52
C ASP A 735 52.65 -63.67 11.13
N ARG A 736 51.34 -63.81 10.84
CA ARG A 736 50.46 -62.68 10.51
C ARG A 736 50.16 -61.83 11.76
N TYR A 737 50.16 -62.42 12.94
CA TYR A 737 49.97 -61.71 14.20
C TYR A 737 51.07 -60.67 14.47
N GLN A 738 52.33 -60.99 14.15
CA GLN A 738 53.45 -60.05 14.28
C GLN A 738 53.32 -58.88 13.32
N GLU A 739 52.87 -59.12 12.09
CA GLU A 739 52.64 -58.07 11.09
C GLU A 739 51.52 -57.11 11.52
N LEU A 740 50.44 -57.65 12.11
CA LEU A 740 49.41 -56.80 12.69
C LEU A 740 49.94 -55.97 13.85
N ALA A 741 50.67 -56.59 14.79
CA ALA A 741 51.22 -55.87 15.93
C ALA A 741 52.08 -54.68 15.49
N LYS A 742 52.92 -54.90 14.47
CA LYS A 742 53.73 -53.85 13.84
C LYS A 742 52.87 -52.78 13.17
N PHE A 743 51.86 -53.17 12.40
CA PHE A 743 50.93 -52.23 11.76
C PHE A 743 50.19 -51.36 12.79
N LEU A 744 49.62 -51.98 13.83
CA LEU A 744 48.89 -51.29 14.89
C LEU A 744 49.80 -50.26 15.57
N GLN A 745 51.03 -50.64 15.90
CA GLN A 745 51.99 -49.75 16.52
C GLN A 745 52.40 -48.56 15.60
N GLU A 746 52.67 -48.82 14.32
CA GLU A 746 53.22 -47.80 13.41
C GLU A 746 52.15 -46.87 12.79
N LYS A 747 50.93 -47.39 12.58
CA LYS A 747 49.89 -46.72 11.79
C LYS A 747 48.66 -46.34 12.60
N ILE A 748 48.34 -47.07 13.66
CA ILE A 748 47.08 -46.87 14.41
C ILE A 748 47.33 -46.16 15.74
N VAL A 749 48.25 -46.66 16.57
CA VAL A 749 48.59 -46.06 17.86
C VAL A 749 49.12 -44.64 17.65
N ASP A 750 48.66 -43.71 18.48
CA ASP A 750 48.86 -42.25 18.45
C ASP A 750 48.30 -41.49 17.23
N LYS A 751 48.17 -42.13 16.07
CA LYS A 751 47.58 -41.51 14.86
C LYS A 751 46.06 -41.57 14.87
N ILE A 752 45.51 -42.77 15.01
CA ILE A 752 44.06 -43.05 14.92
C ILE A 752 43.48 -43.37 16.30
N ALA A 753 44.22 -44.07 17.16
CA ALA A 753 43.80 -44.44 18.52
C ALA A 753 44.88 -44.13 19.56
N THR A 754 44.47 -43.75 20.77
CA THR A 754 45.38 -43.61 21.92
C THR A 754 45.62 -44.94 22.64
N GLN A 755 44.68 -45.87 22.52
CA GLN A 755 44.78 -47.21 23.07
C GLN A 755 44.14 -48.23 22.13
N VAL A 756 44.83 -49.36 21.89
CA VAL A 756 44.31 -50.50 21.14
C VAL A 756 44.36 -51.74 22.03
N ILE A 757 43.23 -52.45 22.17
CA ILE A 757 43.10 -53.64 23.01
C ILE A 757 42.75 -54.82 22.12
N ILE A 758 43.58 -55.86 22.09
CA ILE A 758 43.32 -57.11 21.37
C ILE A 758 42.83 -58.16 22.36
N ILE A 759 41.61 -58.65 22.16
CA ILE A 759 40.99 -59.66 23.02
C ILE A 759 41.12 -61.03 22.38
N LEU A 760 41.69 -61.98 23.12
CA LEU A 760 41.96 -63.33 22.65
C LEU A 760 41.56 -64.40 23.68
N PRO A 761 41.23 -65.63 23.23
CA PRO A 761 41.24 -66.78 24.11
C PRO A 761 42.68 -67.06 24.58
N ILE A 762 42.83 -67.77 25.70
CA ILE A 762 44.13 -68.27 26.14
C ILE A 762 44.65 -69.23 25.07
N SER A 763 45.71 -68.83 24.37
CA SER A 763 46.26 -69.56 23.22
C SER A 763 47.29 -70.63 23.62
N GLU A 764 47.88 -70.51 24.80
CA GLU A 764 48.99 -71.34 25.26
C GLU A 764 48.69 -71.96 26.63
N ASN A 765 49.23 -73.15 26.88
CA ASN A 765 49.15 -73.76 28.21
C ASN A 765 50.26 -73.18 29.11
N TYR A 766 50.00 -72.01 29.67
CA TYR A 766 50.96 -71.30 30.53
C TYR A 766 51.37 -72.10 31.79
N HIS A 767 50.51 -72.99 32.30
CA HIS A 767 50.86 -73.88 33.41
C HIS A 767 51.92 -74.92 33.00
N GLN A 768 51.80 -75.48 31.79
CA GLN A 768 52.82 -76.39 31.26
C GLN A 768 54.13 -75.66 30.98
N GLN A 769 54.07 -74.48 30.35
CA GLN A 769 55.28 -73.68 30.08
C GLN A 769 56.02 -73.27 31.35
N LEU A 770 55.29 -72.91 32.42
CA LEU A 770 55.89 -72.58 33.71
C LEU A 770 56.69 -73.74 34.31
N THR A 771 56.31 -74.99 34.00
CA THR A 771 57.00 -76.19 34.49
C THR A 771 58.40 -76.35 33.87
N PHE A 772 58.59 -75.85 32.64
CA PHE A 772 59.83 -75.97 31.87
C PHE A 772 60.64 -74.67 31.79
N ALA A 773 60.15 -73.58 32.39
CA ALA A 773 60.80 -72.28 32.34
C ALA A 773 61.77 -72.06 33.51
N ASP A 774 62.90 -71.39 33.22
CA ASP A 774 63.90 -70.99 34.19
C ASP A 774 64.18 -69.46 34.12
N GLY A 775 64.78 -68.92 35.19
CA GLY A 775 65.17 -67.50 35.26
C GLY A 775 64.01 -66.49 35.17
N ASP A 776 64.22 -65.41 34.44
CA ASP A 776 63.25 -64.31 34.29
C ASP A 776 61.95 -64.74 33.60
N GLU A 777 62.02 -65.75 32.72
CA GLU A 777 60.84 -66.29 32.05
C GLU A 777 59.92 -67.02 33.04
N LYS A 778 60.50 -67.75 34.01
CA LYS A 778 59.74 -68.39 35.09
C LYS A 778 59.01 -67.38 35.94
N GLN A 779 59.65 -66.26 36.30
CA GLN A 779 59.01 -65.19 37.08
C GLN A 779 57.84 -64.57 36.31
N ARG A 780 58.03 -64.28 35.01
CA ARG A 780 56.99 -63.75 34.13
C ARG A 780 55.79 -64.71 34.02
N LEU A 781 56.04 -65.98 33.73
CA LEU A 781 54.99 -67.00 33.61
C LEU A 781 54.28 -67.25 34.95
N THR A 782 54.98 -67.16 36.07
CA THR A 782 54.37 -67.25 37.42
C THR A 782 53.36 -66.13 37.64
N GLY A 783 53.70 -64.89 37.24
CA GLY A 783 52.78 -63.76 37.28
C GLY A 783 51.53 -63.97 36.42
N ILE A 784 51.72 -64.42 35.18
CA ILE A 784 50.62 -64.71 34.24
C ILE A 784 49.70 -65.81 34.78
N VAL A 785 50.27 -66.93 35.24
CA VAL A 785 49.50 -68.04 35.81
C VAL A 785 48.71 -67.59 37.03
N LYS A 786 49.32 -66.80 37.92
CA LYS A 786 48.62 -66.23 39.08
C LYS A 786 47.44 -65.34 38.67
N GLU A 787 47.61 -64.48 37.66
CA GLU A 787 46.51 -63.64 37.16
C GLU A 787 45.40 -64.48 36.51
N ILE A 788 45.74 -65.52 35.74
CA ILE A 788 44.76 -66.45 35.18
C ILE A 788 44.03 -67.23 36.27
N ASP A 789 44.69 -67.66 37.34
CA ASP A 789 44.04 -68.41 38.41
C ASP A 789 43.13 -67.55 39.27
N VAL A 790 43.52 -66.29 39.54
CA VAL A 790 42.75 -65.36 40.38
C VAL A 790 41.62 -64.69 39.58
N ASN A 791 41.93 -64.16 38.40
CA ASN A 791 41.01 -63.33 37.62
C ASN A 791 40.42 -64.08 36.41
N GLY A 792 41.03 -65.20 35.99
CA GLY A 792 40.66 -65.94 34.78
C GLY A 792 41.08 -65.26 33.47
N TYR A 793 41.79 -64.13 33.56
CA TYR A 793 42.39 -63.40 32.44
C TYR A 793 43.64 -62.66 32.90
N PHE A 794 44.46 -62.23 31.95
CA PHE A 794 45.61 -61.36 32.18
C PHE A 794 45.74 -60.35 31.02
N VAL A 795 46.43 -59.24 31.26
CA VAL A 795 46.68 -58.22 30.23
C VAL A 795 48.17 -57.90 30.18
N ARG A 796 48.73 -57.87 28.97
CA ARG A 796 50.14 -57.54 28.73
C ARG A 796 50.31 -56.57 27.56
N PRO A 797 51.43 -55.85 27.45
CA PRO A 797 51.76 -55.15 26.21
C PRO A 797 51.96 -56.17 25.08
N LEU A 798 51.53 -55.79 23.87
CA LEU A 798 51.58 -56.68 22.70
C LEU A 798 53.00 -56.91 22.18
N LEU A 799 53.80 -55.86 22.19
CA LEU A 799 55.23 -55.88 21.86
C LEU A 799 56.01 -55.69 23.18
N LYS A 800 57.16 -56.36 23.31
CA LYS A 800 58.08 -56.06 24.42
C LYS A 800 58.60 -54.63 24.19
N GLU A 801 58.52 -53.78 25.21
CA GLU A 801 59.24 -52.50 25.23
C GLU A 801 60.76 -52.71 25.17
#